data_AF-A0A2J6JB24-F1
#
_entry.id   AF-A0A2J6JB24-F1
#
_cell.length_a   1.000
_cell.length_b   1.000
_cell.length_c   1.000
_cell.angle_alpha   90.00
_cell.angle_beta   90.00
_cell.angle_gamma   90.00
#
_symmetry.space_group_name_H-M   'P 1'
#
loop_
_entity.id
_entity.type
_entity.pdbx_description
1 polymer ?
#
loop_
_entity_poly.entity_id
_entity_poly.type
_entity_poly.pdbx_seq_one_letter_code
_entity_poly.pdbx_strand_id
1 'polypeptide(L)'
;MTAKIIWSEIDEAPALATYALLPIVQGYLKGSGVDVEMRDISLSGRIIANFPDKLTDAQKIPDYLTQLGELSLTPEANIIKLPNISASIPQLQEAIKELQEKGYDIPDYPEEPKNDEEKALQARFAKVLGSAVNPVLREGNSDRRAAASVKKFAQKNPHRMMKAWPEVSKTRVAFMDGGDFFENETAVTLDKATTAKIEFVAADGSVSVLKEKLPLQAGEVLDSTHMDVAKLRAFVASCMNEAKEKDVLLSLHLKATMMKISDPVIFGHAVSVYFKDALEKHAAALKEIGANVNNGLGDVLAKLDRLPAGKKAEIEADIKACYESGPALAMVDSRKGITNLHVPNDVIVDASMPVVVRDGGKMWNLNDELQDTVAMVPDRCYATMYQAIIEDCQANGQFDPATMGHTSNVGLMAQKAEEYGSHDKTFNAPGAGTIRVVDTASGTTLLEQNVLPGDIFRACQVKDAPIQDWVKLAVNRAKASGAPAIFWLDETRAHDAEIIKKVNTYLKDHDTTGLDIQIMKPVDAMKFACERARKGLDTITVTGNVLRDYLTDLFPILELGTSARMLSIVPLMAGGGLFETGAGGSAPKHVEQFLKEGHLRWDSLGEYCALVPSLELIAANTGNAKVAVFAETLDEGVTKYLENAKAPSRKVNEIDNRGSSYYLAMYWAKALAAQDKDAEIKARFTKVAADMEANEAKINEELLAAQGRPSDVGGYFKPDPAMADKEMRPSATLNAIIDAL
;
A
#
# COMPACT_ATOMS: atom_id res chain seq x y z
N MET A 1 -30.36 -9.39 16.58
CA MET A 1 -28.96 -9.78 16.85
C MET A 1 -28.13 -8.52 16.88
N THR A 2 -27.20 -8.40 17.81
CA THR A 2 -26.26 -7.27 17.87
C THR A 2 -25.25 -7.40 16.74
N ALA A 3 -25.07 -6.35 15.94
CA ALA A 3 -24.03 -6.32 14.90
C ALA A 3 -22.66 -6.19 15.56
N LYS A 4 -21.62 -6.74 14.93
CA LYS A 4 -20.25 -6.66 15.45
C LYS A 4 -19.35 -5.93 14.48
N ILE A 5 -18.58 -4.96 14.99
CA ILE A 5 -17.43 -4.41 14.32
C ILE A 5 -16.19 -5.10 14.89
N ILE A 6 -15.37 -5.66 14.03
CA ILE A 6 -14.06 -6.16 14.41
C ILE A 6 -13.03 -5.05 14.24
N TRP A 7 -12.41 -4.63 15.33
CA TRP A 7 -11.29 -3.70 15.33
C TRP A 7 -9.98 -4.48 15.34
N SER A 8 -9.11 -4.29 14.36
CA SER A 8 -7.82 -4.98 14.34
C SER A 8 -6.88 -4.43 15.42
N GLU A 9 -6.40 -5.29 16.33
CA GLU A 9 -5.24 -4.99 17.17
C GLU A 9 -3.97 -5.28 16.35
N ILE A 10 -3.08 -4.29 16.27
CA ILE A 10 -1.95 -4.24 15.31
C ILE A 10 -0.68 -3.69 15.99
N ASP A 11 0.23 -3.10 15.22
CA ASP A 11 1.58 -2.74 15.64
C ASP A 11 1.81 -1.21 15.75
N GLU A 12 2.82 -0.82 16.52
CA GLU A 12 3.43 0.52 16.51
C GLU A 12 2.45 1.69 16.74
N ALA A 13 2.47 2.72 15.89
CA ALA A 13 1.74 3.97 16.11
C ALA A 13 0.20 3.81 16.11
N PRO A 14 -0.42 3.09 15.14
CA PRO A 14 -1.86 2.85 15.19
C PRO A 14 -2.26 1.95 16.37
N ALA A 15 -1.36 1.10 16.89
CA ALA A 15 -1.63 0.30 18.09
C ALA A 15 -1.76 1.21 19.30
N LEU A 16 -0.82 2.13 19.49
CA LEU A 16 -0.88 3.14 20.55
C LEU A 16 -2.13 4.03 20.40
N ALA A 17 -2.42 4.51 19.19
CA ALA A 17 -3.61 5.34 18.93
C ALA A 17 -4.93 4.61 19.25
N THR A 18 -4.97 3.29 19.05
CA THR A 18 -6.14 2.46 19.41
C THR A 18 -6.45 2.52 20.91
N TYR A 19 -5.45 2.56 21.80
CA TYR A 19 -5.68 2.72 23.25
C TYR A 19 -6.35 4.06 23.62
N ALA A 20 -6.16 5.11 22.82
CA ALA A 20 -6.83 6.40 23.04
C ALA A 20 -8.23 6.44 22.42
N LEU A 21 -8.41 5.89 21.21
CA LEU A 21 -9.62 6.03 20.42
C LEU A 21 -10.69 4.96 20.71
N LEU A 22 -10.29 3.70 20.85
CA LEU A 22 -11.24 2.59 20.94
C LEU A 22 -12.19 2.67 22.14
N PRO A 23 -11.75 3.07 23.36
CA PRO A 23 -12.67 3.26 24.48
C PRO A 23 -13.77 4.30 24.19
N ILE A 24 -13.44 5.36 23.44
CA ILE A 24 -14.41 6.38 23.00
C ILE A 24 -15.45 5.74 22.07
N VAL A 25 -14.99 5.02 21.05
CA VAL A 25 -15.88 4.35 20.08
C VAL A 25 -16.81 3.35 20.79
N GLN A 26 -16.27 2.52 21.67
CA GLN A 26 -17.04 1.55 22.46
C GLN A 26 -18.07 2.25 23.37
N GLY A 27 -17.67 3.32 24.07
CA GLY A 27 -18.59 4.11 24.90
C GLY A 27 -19.74 4.72 24.10
N TYR A 28 -19.44 5.29 22.92
CA TYR A 28 -20.43 5.95 22.07
C TYR A 28 -21.45 4.95 21.51
N LEU A 29 -20.98 3.80 21.05
CA LEU A 29 -21.82 2.77 20.44
C LEU A 29 -22.54 1.87 21.46
N LYS A 30 -22.19 1.95 22.75
CA LYS A 30 -22.87 1.17 23.80
C LYS A 30 -24.38 1.38 23.77
N GLY A 31 -25.13 0.27 23.73
CA GLY A 31 -26.60 0.28 23.67
C GLY A 31 -27.20 0.61 22.29
N SER A 32 -26.38 0.84 21.25
CA SER A 32 -26.86 1.12 19.88
C SER A 32 -27.28 -0.13 19.10
N GLY A 33 -26.97 -1.32 19.62
CA GLY A 33 -27.07 -2.59 18.89
C GLY A 33 -25.82 -2.94 18.08
N VAL A 34 -24.69 -2.28 18.35
CA VAL A 34 -23.37 -2.55 17.78
C VAL A 34 -22.36 -2.80 18.90
N ASP A 35 -21.67 -3.95 18.82
CA ASP A 35 -20.52 -4.27 19.68
C ASP A 35 -19.23 -4.10 18.88
N VAL A 36 -18.14 -3.67 19.55
CA VAL A 36 -16.81 -3.54 18.93
C VAL A 36 -15.84 -4.47 19.66
N GLU A 37 -15.36 -5.49 18.95
CA GLU A 37 -14.44 -6.50 19.46
C GLU A 37 -13.05 -6.36 18.84
N MET A 38 -11.98 -6.56 19.62
CA MET A 38 -10.63 -6.60 19.08
C MET A 38 -10.23 -8.00 18.62
N ARG A 39 -9.42 -8.07 17.56
CA ARG A 39 -8.75 -9.29 17.09
C ARG A 39 -7.28 -8.99 16.82
N ASP A 40 -6.39 -9.67 17.53
CA ASP A 40 -4.95 -9.45 17.47
C ASP A 40 -4.33 -10.08 16.21
N ILE A 41 -3.92 -9.20 15.30
CA ILE A 41 -3.17 -9.54 14.07
C ILE A 41 -1.81 -8.82 14.03
N SER A 42 -1.33 -8.33 15.18
CA SER A 42 0.03 -7.80 15.34
C SER A 42 1.09 -8.84 14.94
N LEU A 43 2.32 -8.41 14.68
CA LEU A 43 3.43 -9.31 14.44
C LEU A 43 3.63 -10.28 15.60
N SER A 44 3.62 -9.79 16.84
CA SER A 44 3.79 -10.63 18.02
C SER A 44 2.63 -11.62 18.17
N GLY A 45 1.38 -11.18 17.99
CA GLY A 45 0.21 -12.05 18.02
C GLY A 45 0.27 -13.17 16.98
N ARG A 46 0.61 -12.83 15.73
CA ARG A 46 0.73 -13.83 14.66
C ARG A 46 1.87 -14.84 14.92
N ILE A 47 2.98 -14.41 15.51
CA ILE A 47 4.05 -15.33 15.94
C ILE A 47 3.51 -16.26 17.02
N ILE A 48 2.91 -15.74 18.10
CA ILE A 48 2.36 -16.55 19.21
C ILE A 48 1.36 -17.59 18.68
N ALA A 49 0.40 -17.18 17.84
CA ALA A 49 -0.62 -18.05 17.27
C ALA A 49 -0.04 -19.17 16.40
N ASN A 50 1.07 -18.89 15.70
CA ASN A 50 1.74 -19.88 14.85
C ASN A 50 2.71 -20.77 15.62
N PHE A 51 3.10 -20.47 16.86
CA PHE A 51 4.05 -21.25 17.67
C PHE A 51 3.50 -21.69 19.04
N PRO A 52 2.32 -22.35 19.13
CA PRO A 52 1.70 -22.69 20.42
C PRO A 52 2.35 -23.86 21.16
N ASP A 53 3.22 -24.64 20.52
CA ASP A 53 3.65 -25.97 20.99
C ASP A 53 4.38 -25.95 22.33
N LYS A 54 5.12 -24.86 22.60
CA LYS A 54 5.91 -24.67 23.83
C LYS A 54 5.38 -23.55 24.72
N LEU A 55 4.20 -23.02 24.41
CA LEU A 55 3.58 -21.96 25.19
C LEU A 55 2.69 -22.53 26.28
N THR A 56 2.62 -21.84 27.42
CA THR A 56 1.61 -22.13 28.45
C THR A 56 0.20 -21.81 27.94
N ASP A 57 -0.83 -22.39 28.54
CA ASP A 57 -2.21 -22.13 28.10
C ASP A 57 -2.62 -20.65 28.23
N ALA A 58 -2.03 -19.92 29.17
CA ALA A 58 -2.26 -18.48 29.33
C ALA A 58 -1.53 -17.62 28.27
N GLN A 59 -0.47 -18.14 27.66
CA GLN A 59 0.29 -17.45 26.61
C GLN A 59 -0.27 -17.73 25.21
N LYS A 60 -1.00 -18.84 25.04
CA LYS A 60 -1.61 -19.18 23.74
C LYS A 60 -2.69 -18.17 23.40
N ILE A 61 -2.67 -17.70 22.16
CA ILE A 61 -3.77 -16.90 21.59
C ILE A 61 -4.34 -17.64 20.38
N PRO A 62 -5.64 -17.48 20.08
CA PRO A 62 -6.22 -18.01 18.86
C PRO A 62 -5.57 -17.43 17.61
N ASP A 63 -5.55 -18.19 16.51
CA ASP A 63 -5.15 -17.66 15.21
C ASP A 63 -6.24 -16.76 14.62
N TYR A 64 -6.25 -15.51 15.07
CA TYR A 64 -7.22 -14.52 14.65
C TYR A 64 -7.07 -14.13 13.17
N LEU A 65 -5.88 -14.26 12.57
CA LEU A 65 -5.74 -13.98 11.15
C LEU A 65 -6.51 -15.01 10.31
N THR A 66 -6.38 -16.30 10.66
CA THR A 66 -7.18 -17.35 10.02
C THR A 66 -8.68 -17.14 10.26
N GLN A 67 -9.10 -16.86 11.49
CA GLN A 67 -10.51 -16.58 11.79
C GLN A 67 -11.07 -15.36 11.04
N LEU A 68 -10.26 -14.30 10.86
CA LEU A 68 -10.68 -13.13 10.10
C LEU A 68 -10.76 -13.40 8.59
N GLY A 69 -9.90 -14.29 8.07
CA GLY A 69 -10.02 -14.79 6.71
C GLY A 69 -11.28 -15.63 6.50
N GLU A 70 -11.70 -16.41 7.50
CA GLU A 70 -12.99 -17.11 7.45
C GLU A 70 -14.16 -16.12 7.54
N LEU A 71 -14.07 -15.12 8.43
CA LEU A 71 -15.08 -14.09 8.59
C LEU A 71 -15.25 -13.29 7.30
N SER A 72 -14.17 -12.92 6.59
CA SER A 72 -14.24 -12.13 5.36
C SER A 72 -15.03 -12.80 4.22
N LEU A 73 -15.29 -14.11 4.34
CA LEU A 73 -16.11 -14.90 3.44
C LEU A 73 -17.59 -15.00 3.87
N THR A 74 -18.01 -14.18 4.84
CA THR A 74 -19.39 -14.15 5.36
C THR A 74 -20.05 -12.77 5.17
N PRO A 75 -21.38 -12.71 5.00
CA PRO A 75 -22.11 -11.43 4.89
C PRO A 75 -22.09 -10.62 6.18
N GLU A 76 -21.87 -11.24 7.34
CA GLU A 76 -21.81 -10.57 8.65
C GLU A 76 -20.50 -9.82 8.90
N ALA A 77 -19.48 -9.99 8.04
CA ALA A 77 -18.19 -9.36 8.23
C ALA A 77 -18.29 -7.82 8.25
N ASN A 78 -17.76 -7.22 9.31
CA ASN A 78 -17.51 -5.80 9.38
C ASN A 78 -16.18 -5.59 10.11
N ILE A 79 -15.12 -5.33 9.35
CA ILE A 79 -13.75 -5.34 9.84
C ILE A 79 -13.14 -3.96 9.62
N ILE A 80 -12.80 -3.26 10.69
CA ILE A 80 -11.95 -2.06 10.65
C ILE A 80 -10.50 -2.51 10.75
N LYS A 81 -9.76 -2.31 9.66
CA LYS A 81 -8.39 -2.79 9.49
C LYS A 81 -7.40 -1.63 9.50
N LEU A 82 -6.66 -1.52 10.59
CA LEU A 82 -5.60 -0.53 10.77
C LEU A 82 -4.28 -1.01 10.13
N PRO A 83 -3.34 -0.13 9.77
CA PRO A 83 -2.03 -0.51 9.27
C PRO A 83 -1.28 -1.45 10.23
N ASN A 84 -0.62 -2.47 9.68
CA ASN A 84 0.15 -3.46 10.45
C ASN A 84 1.52 -3.69 9.81
N ILE A 85 2.45 -4.26 10.57
CA ILE A 85 3.79 -4.59 10.08
C ILE A 85 3.71 -5.72 9.03
N SER A 86 4.31 -5.47 7.86
CA SER A 86 4.73 -6.52 6.93
C SER A 86 6.19 -6.86 7.21
N ALA A 87 6.43 -7.85 8.06
CA ALA A 87 7.72 -8.01 8.74
C ALA A 87 8.86 -8.38 7.79
N SER A 88 9.96 -7.63 7.89
CA SER A 88 11.27 -8.05 7.42
C SER A 88 11.88 -9.10 8.36
N ILE A 89 12.94 -9.79 7.93
CA ILE A 89 13.66 -10.75 8.78
C ILE A 89 14.21 -10.07 10.06
N PRO A 90 14.86 -8.90 10.02
CA PRO A 90 15.32 -8.23 11.24
C PRO A 90 14.18 -7.94 12.23
N GLN A 91 13.05 -7.42 11.75
CA GLN A 91 11.88 -7.14 12.60
C GLN A 91 11.30 -8.43 13.21
N LEU A 92 11.27 -9.52 12.45
CA LEU A 92 10.87 -10.83 12.97
C LEU A 92 11.79 -11.25 14.13
N GLN A 93 13.10 -11.15 13.95
CA GLN A 93 14.08 -11.55 14.97
C GLN A 93 13.99 -10.68 16.23
N GLU A 94 13.81 -9.37 16.08
CA GLU A 94 13.59 -8.45 17.20
C GLU A 94 12.28 -8.77 17.95
N ALA A 95 11.20 -9.07 17.23
CA ALA A 95 9.93 -9.48 17.84
C ALA A 95 10.03 -10.83 18.58
N ILE A 96 10.73 -11.81 18.00
CA ILE A 96 11.02 -13.10 18.66
C ILE A 96 11.80 -12.86 19.95
N LYS A 97 12.84 -12.02 19.90
CA LYS A 97 13.67 -11.70 21.05
C LYS A 97 12.85 -11.04 22.17
N GLU A 98 12.01 -10.05 21.85
CA GLU A 98 11.14 -9.43 22.85
C GLU A 98 10.17 -10.45 23.49
N LEU A 99 9.61 -11.36 22.68
CA LEU A 99 8.74 -12.42 23.20
C LEU A 99 9.49 -13.38 24.12
N GLN A 100 10.72 -13.77 23.77
CA GLN A 100 11.57 -14.60 24.62
C GLN A 100 11.91 -13.91 25.94
N GLU A 101 12.23 -12.61 25.93
CA GLU A 101 12.46 -11.80 27.13
C GLU A 101 11.21 -11.73 28.03
N LYS A 102 10.02 -11.89 27.45
CA LYS A 102 8.73 -11.98 28.15
C LYS A 102 8.30 -13.40 28.52
N GLY A 103 9.21 -14.38 28.36
CA GLY A 103 9.02 -15.76 28.80
C GLY A 103 8.23 -16.65 27.82
N TYR A 104 8.09 -16.24 26.55
CA TYR A 104 7.54 -17.11 25.52
C TYR A 104 8.65 -17.99 24.93
N ASP A 105 8.54 -19.32 25.06
CA ASP A 105 9.51 -20.29 24.51
C ASP A 105 9.31 -20.48 22.99
N ILE A 106 9.69 -19.45 22.22
CA ILE A 106 9.60 -19.40 20.76
C ILE A 106 11.00 -19.63 20.18
N PRO A 107 11.16 -20.53 19.20
CA PRO A 107 12.46 -20.81 18.60
C PRO A 107 13.00 -19.59 17.83
N ASP A 108 14.33 -19.50 17.73
CA ASP A 108 14.99 -18.50 16.88
C ASP A 108 14.73 -18.76 15.39
N TYR A 109 14.78 -17.71 14.58
CA TYR A 109 14.66 -17.82 13.12
C TYR A 109 15.95 -18.36 12.50
N PRO A 110 15.93 -19.50 11.79
CA PRO A 110 17.11 -20.04 11.11
C PRO A 110 17.35 -19.29 9.78
N GLU A 111 18.28 -18.33 9.78
CA GLU A 111 18.61 -17.55 8.57
C GLU A 111 19.17 -18.42 7.44
N GLU A 112 20.10 -19.32 7.76
CA GLU A 112 20.74 -20.25 6.83
C GLU A 112 20.42 -21.69 7.24
N PRO A 113 19.27 -22.25 6.84
CA PRO A 113 18.85 -23.57 7.27
C PRO A 113 19.78 -24.66 6.69
N LYS A 114 20.38 -25.47 7.56
CA LYS A 114 21.37 -26.51 7.24
C LYS A 114 20.77 -27.90 7.13
N ASN A 115 19.55 -28.09 7.64
CA ASN A 115 18.86 -29.37 7.68
C ASN A 115 17.35 -29.20 7.43
N ASP A 116 16.62 -30.30 7.30
CA ASP A 116 15.19 -30.26 6.96
C ASP A 116 14.30 -29.76 8.10
N GLU A 117 14.73 -29.90 9.36
CA GLU A 117 14.02 -29.35 10.52
C GLU A 117 14.08 -27.81 10.50
N GLU A 118 15.25 -27.23 10.24
CA GLU A 118 15.44 -25.78 10.09
C GLU A 118 14.68 -25.23 8.86
N LYS A 119 14.62 -25.98 7.74
CA LYS A 119 13.80 -25.60 6.59
C LYS A 119 12.30 -25.61 6.93
N ALA A 120 11.83 -26.62 7.66
CA ALA A 120 10.43 -26.70 8.09
C ALA A 120 10.10 -25.56 9.06
N LEU A 121 11.02 -25.21 9.96
CA LEU A 121 10.90 -24.07 10.85
C LEU A 121 10.85 -22.75 10.08
N GLN A 122 11.72 -22.55 9.09
CA GLN A 122 11.70 -21.39 8.21
C GLN A 122 10.37 -21.28 7.45
N ALA A 123 9.84 -22.40 6.93
CA ALA A 123 8.55 -22.44 6.25
C ALA A 123 7.38 -22.08 7.17
N ARG A 124 7.47 -22.40 8.46
CA ARG A 124 6.48 -21.99 9.47
C ARG A 124 6.53 -20.47 9.72
N PHE A 125 7.73 -19.91 9.90
CA PHE A 125 7.92 -18.45 10.02
C PHE A 125 7.51 -17.69 8.75
N ALA A 126 7.63 -18.30 7.57
CA ALA A 126 7.20 -17.69 6.32
C ALA A 126 5.70 -17.31 6.31
N LYS A 127 4.86 -17.92 7.18
CA LYS A 127 3.45 -17.54 7.36
C LYS A 127 3.26 -16.18 8.02
N VAL A 128 4.25 -15.67 8.75
CA VAL A 128 4.17 -14.39 9.49
C VAL A 128 5.07 -13.30 8.90
N LEU A 129 5.93 -13.66 7.92
CA LEU A 129 6.82 -12.73 7.22
C LEU A 129 6.11 -12.00 6.07
N GLY A 130 6.58 -10.79 5.77
CA GLY A 130 6.05 -9.96 4.70
C GLY A 130 4.56 -9.61 4.87
N SER A 131 3.88 -9.38 3.74
CA SER A 131 2.45 -9.03 3.71
C SER A 131 1.57 -10.26 3.94
N ALA A 132 1.57 -10.77 5.17
CA ALA A 132 0.79 -11.95 5.55
C ALA A 132 -0.71 -11.67 5.75
N VAL A 133 -1.06 -10.45 6.16
CA VAL A 133 -2.44 -10.09 6.55
C VAL A 133 -3.32 -9.72 5.37
N ASN A 134 -2.88 -8.74 4.56
CA ASN A 134 -3.72 -8.18 3.49
C ASN A 134 -4.25 -9.23 2.50
N PRO A 135 -3.46 -10.24 2.07
CA PRO A 135 -3.97 -11.23 1.12
C PRO A 135 -5.01 -12.20 1.70
N VAL A 136 -5.17 -12.24 3.03
CA VAL A 136 -6.20 -13.04 3.72
C VAL A 136 -7.50 -12.25 3.87
N LEU A 137 -7.39 -10.94 4.11
CA LEU A 137 -8.58 -10.11 4.39
C LEU A 137 -9.21 -9.52 3.12
N ARG A 138 -8.44 -9.30 2.05
CA ARG A 138 -8.91 -8.68 0.80
C ARG A 138 -9.66 -9.66 -0.12
N GLU A 139 -10.77 -10.19 0.39
CA GLU A 139 -11.73 -11.05 -0.35
C GLU A 139 -12.82 -10.21 -1.06
N GLY A 140 -12.42 -9.05 -1.58
CA GLY A 140 -13.27 -8.08 -2.25
C GLY A 140 -12.44 -7.07 -3.05
N ASN A 141 -13.10 -6.33 -3.93
CA ASN A 141 -12.45 -5.29 -4.73
C ASN A 141 -12.36 -3.96 -3.98
N SER A 142 -11.56 -3.02 -4.48
CA SER A 142 -11.25 -1.76 -3.82
C SER A 142 -12.19 -0.63 -4.26
N ASP A 143 -12.87 0.05 -3.33
CA ASP A 143 -13.43 1.41 -3.49
C ASP A 143 -12.55 2.38 -2.70
N ARG A 144 -11.67 3.10 -3.41
CA ARG A 144 -10.75 4.09 -2.82
C ARG A 144 -11.10 5.49 -3.30
N ARG A 145 -11.39 6.38 -2.35
CA ARG A 145 -11.82 7.77 -2.63
C ARG A 145 -11.62 8.66 -1.42
N ALA A 146 -11.55 9.97 -1.62
CA ALA A 146 -11.55 10.90 -0.50
C ALA A 146 -12.97 10.95 0.10
N ALA A 147 -13.07 11.11 1.43
CA ALA A 147 -14.34 11.50 2.02
C ALA A 147 -14.70 12.92 1.51
N ALA A 148 -15.99 13.19 1.32
CA ALA A 148 -16.44 14.49 0.83
C ALA A 148 -16.02 15.64 1.77
N SER A 149 -16.04 15.39 3.07
CA SER A 149 -15.54 16.28 4.12
C SER A 149 -14.05 16.61 3.94
N VAL A 150 -13.21 15.60 3.71
CA VAL A 150 -11.77 15.75 3.46
C VAL A 150 -11.49 16.55 2.19
N LYS A 151 -12.16 16.25 1.08
CA LYS A 151 -11.97 16.98 -0.19
C LYS A 151 -12.39 18.44 -0.08
N LYS A 152 -13.56 18.72 0.51
CA LYS A 152 -14.04 20.11 0.73
C LYS A 152 -13.09 20.90 1.62
N PHE A 153 -12.53 20.26 2.66
CA PHE A 153 -11.53 20.89 3.50
C PHE A 153 -10.26 21.23 2.71
N ALA A 154 -9.75 20.30 1.90
CA ALA A 154 -8.57 20.53 1.06
C ALA A 154 -8.78 21.66 0.04
N GLN A 155 -9.98 21.78 -0.53
CA GLN A 155 -10.31 22.88 -1.44
C GLN A 155 -10.33 24.24 -0.72
N LYS A 156 -10.88 24.30 0.50
CA LYS A 156 -10.87 25.53 1.32
C LYS A 156 -9.49 25.87 1.88
N ASN A 157 -8.64 24.86 2.08
CA ASN A 157 -7.32 24.98 2.69
C ASN A 157 -6.27 24.25 1.83
N PRO A 158 -5.99 24.74 0.61
CA PRO A 158 -5.10 24.07 -0.33
C PRO A 158 -3.70 23.93 0.27
N HIS A 159 -3.13 22.73 0.16
CA HIS A 159 -1.78 22.48 0.65
C HIS A 159 -0.73 23.24 -0.17
N ARG A 160 0.38 23.62 0.48
CA ARG A 160 1.45 24.41 -0.14
C ARG A 160 2.59 23.56 -0.76
N MET A 161 2.35 22.25 -0.89
CA MET A 161 3.37 21.32 -1.38
C MET A 161 3.50 21.32 -2.90
N MET A 162 2.47 21.72 -3.65
CA MET A 162 2.56 21.88 -5.10
C MET A 162 3.66 22.87 -5.48
N LYS A 163 4.57 22.45 -6.34
CA LYS A 163 5.57 23.32 -6.98
C LYS A 163 5.15 23.62 -8.41
N ALA A 164 5.43 24.84 -8.83
CA ALA A 164 5.20 25.24 -10.21
C ALA A 164 6.09 24.41 -11.14
N TRP A 165 5.52 24.01 -12.27
CA TRP A 165 6.28 23.42 -13.36
C TRP A 165 7.11 24.51 -14.06
N PRO A 166 8.39 24.25 -14.39
CA PRO A 166 9.20 25.21 -15.12
C PRO A 166 8.65 25.39 -16.54
N GLU A 167 8.81 26.60 -17.09
CA GLU A 167 8.33 26.97 -18.43
C GLU A 167 8.89 26.04 -19.53
N VAL A 168 10.11 25.54 -19.33
CA VAL A 168 10.73 24.50 -20.15
C VAL A 168 11.24 23.40 -19.21
N SER A 169 10.41 22.39 -18.94
CA SER A 169 10.83 21.18 -18.23
C SER A 169 11.49 20.20 -19.21
N LYS A 170 12.62 19.64 -18.82
CA LYS A 170 13.30 18.53 -19.52
C LYS A 170 12.87 17.16 -18.99
N THR A 171 12.04 17.13 -17.95
CA THR A 171 11.61 15.90 -17.31
C THR A 171 10.76 15.05 -18.24
N ARG A 172 11.00 13.74 -18.23
CA ARG A 172 10.15 12.75 -18.88
C ARG A 172 10.19 11.43 -18.12
N VAL A 173 9.17 10.62 -18.33
CA VAL A 173 9.24 9.19 -18.03
C VAL A 173 9.96 8.49 -19.18
N ALA A 174 10.92 7.65 -18.84
CA ALA A 174 11.58 6.76 -19.78
C ALA A 174 11.11 5.32 -19.54
N PHE A 175 10.74 4.65 -20.62
CA PHE A 175 10.31 3.25 -20.65
C PHE A 175 10.88 2.59 -21.91
N MET A 176 10.92 1.26 -21.94
CA MET A 176 11.47 0.49 -23.04
C MET A 176 10.63 0.62 -24.32
N ASP A 177 11.27 0.61 -25.48
CA ASP A 177 10.59 0.65 -26.78
C ASP A 177 10.20 -0.75 -27.29
N GLY A 178 10.70 -1.81 -26.64
CA GLY A 178 10.51 -3.21 -27.04
C GLY A 178 11.11 -4.20 -26.04
N GLY A 179 10.60 -5.43 -26.02
CA GLY A 179 11.05 -6.57 -25.22
C GLY A 179 10.72 -6.49 -23.74
N ASP A 180 9.78 -5.63 -23.35
CA ASP A 180 9.28 -5.55 -21.98
C ASP A 180 8.06 -6.47 -21.78
N PHE A 181 7.48 -6.45 -20.57
CA PHE A 181 6.33 -7.29 -20.28
C PHE A 181 5.12 -6.91 -21.14
N PHE A 182 4.99 -5.63 -21.49
CA PHE A 182 3.92 -5.14 -22.35
C PHE A 182 3.92 -5.81 -23.74
N GLU A 183 5.04 -5.79 -24.46
CA GLU A 183 5.08 -6.31 -25.84
C GLU A 183 5.02 -7.84 -25.91
N ASN A 184 5.58 -8.53 -24.92
CA ASN A 184 5.65 -9.99 -24.92
C ASN A 184 4.40 -10.67 -24.34
N GLU A 185 3.39 -9.90 -23.94
CA GLU A 185 2.21 -10.44 -23.26
C GLU A 185 1.33 -11.32 -24.15
N THR A 186 0.92 -12.45 -23.60
CA THR A 186 -0.06 -13.37 -24.18
C THR A 186 -1.06 -13.73 -23.09
N ALA A 187 -2.33 -13.94 -23.45
CA ALA A 187 -3.36 -14.28 -22.49
C ALA A 187 -4.44 -15.19 -23.08
N VAL A 188 -5.14 -15.89 -22.20
CA VAL A 188 -6.26 -16.78 -22.54
C VAL A 188 -7.30 -16.77 -21.41
N THR A 189 -8.58 -16.77 -21.77
CA THR A 189 -9.68 -17.10 -20.84
C THR A 189 -9.92 -18.62 -20.89
N LEU A 190 -9.91 -19.26 -19.72
CA LEU A 190 -10.09 -20.72 -19.62
C LEU A 190 -11.58 -21.09 -19.78
N ASP A 191 -11.89 -22.02 -20.68
CA ASP A 191 -13.26 -22.52 -20.84
C ASP A 191 -13.70 -23.44 -19.69
N LYS A 192 -12.76 -24.17 -19.09
CA LYS A 192 -13.01 -25.20 -18.08
C LYS A 192 -11.94 -25.14 -16.99
N ALA A 193 -12.32 -25.53 -15.78
CA ALA A 193 -11.38 -25.66 -14.68
C ALA A 193 -10.36 -26.77 -14.99
N THR A 194 -9.10 -26.53 -14.66
CA THR A 194 -7.99 -27.46 -14.86
C THR A 194 -6.86 -27.24 -13.85
N THR A 195 -5.80 -28.04 -13.94
CA THR A 195 -4.53 -27.79 -13.25
C THR A 195 -3.41 -27.76 -14.27
N ALA A 196 -2.73 -26.62 -14.36
CA ALA A 196 -1.55 -26.46 -15.21
C ALA A 196 -0.25 -26.68 -14.42
N LYS A 197 0.86 -26.81 -15.14
CA LYS A 197 2.23 -26.68 -14.65
C LYS A 197 3.00 -25.67 -15.49
N ILE A 198 4.04 -25.07 -14.93
CA ILE A 198 4.97 -24.20 -15.65
C ILE A 198 6.29 -24.95 -15.82
N GLU A 199 6.76 -25.08 -17.06
CA GLU A 199 8.00 -25.79 -17.39
C GLU A 199 8.87 -25.00 -18.37
N PHE A 200 10.18 -25.18 -18.27
CA PHE A 200 11.16 -24.67 -19.22
C PHE A 200 11.62 -25.80 -20.14
N VAL A 201 11.56 -25.54 -21.44
CA VAL A 201 12.10 -26.41 -22.49
C VAL A 201 13.35 -25.76 -23.04
N ALA A 202 14.51 -26.36 -22.78
CA ALA A 202 15.78 -25.87 -23.29
C ALA A 202 15.89 -26.08 -24.81
N ALA A 203 16.83 -25.37 -25.45
CA ALA A 203 17.10 -25.51 -26.88
C ALA A 203 17.50 -26.94 -27.31
N ASP A 204 17.98 -27.79 -26.40
CA ASP A 204 18.29 -29.20 -26.64
C ASP A 204 17.08 -30.15 -26.46
N GLY A 205 15.91 -29.61 -26.09
CA GLY A 205 14.68 -30.34 -25.83
C GLY A 205 14.54 -30.88 -24.40
N SER A 206 15.52 -30.68 -23.52
CA SER A 206 15.39 -31.05 -22.10
C SER A 206 14.33 -30.19 -21.41
N VAL A 207 13.58 -30.79 -20.48
CA VAL A 207 12.47 -30.16 -19.78
C VAL A 207 12.74 -30.10 -18.29
N SER A 208 12.61 -28.92 -17.70
CA SER A 208 12.64 -28.72 -16.25
C SER A 208 11.35 -28.05 -15.77
N VAL A 209 10.79 -28.56 -14.66
CA VAL A 209 9.57 -27.98 -14.08
C VAL A 209 9.95 -26.79 -13.20
N LEU A 210 9.34 -25.63 -13.47
CA LEU A 210 9.48 -24.42 -12.66
C LEU A 210 8.37 -24.35 -11.60
N LYS A 211 7.17 -24.85 -11.92
CA LYS A 211 6.04 -24.96 -10.99
C LYS A 211 5.18 -26.17 -11.30
N GLU A 212 5.10 -27.10 -10.34
CA GLU A 212 4.39 -28.38 -10.50
C GLU A 212 2.86 -28.26 -10.59
N LYS A 213 2.26 -27.32 -9.84
CA LYS A 213 0.80 -27.20 -9.74
C LYS A 213 0.36 -25.74 -9.79
N LEU A 214 -0.54 -25.48 -10.72
CA LEU A 214 -1.22 -24.21 -10.91
C LEU A 214 -2.71 -24.49 -11.14
N PRO A 215 -3.53 -24.50 -10.08
CA PRO A 215 -4.98 -24.66 -10.20
C PRO A 215 -5.58 -23.47 -10.96
N LEU A 216 -6.44 -23.76 -11.94
CA LEU A 216 -7.15 -22.78 -12.77
C LEU A 216 -8.65 -23.07 -12.78
N GLN A 217 -9.46 -22.03 -12.69
CA GLN A 217 -10.92 -22.09 -12.69
C GLN A 217 -11.48 -21.89 -14.10
N ALA A 218 -12.72 -22.34 -14.32
CA ALA A 218 -13.46 -21.96 -15.53
C ALA A 218 -13.71 -20.44 -15.51
N GLY A 219 -13.55 -19.80 -16.66
CA GLY A 219 -13.65 -18.35 -16.83
C GLY A 219 -12.46 -17.55 -16.30
N GLU A 220 -11.46 -18.17 -15.67
CA GLU A 220 -10.25 -17.47 -15.22
C GLU A 220 -9.46 -16.95 -16.43
N VAL A 221 -8.91 -15.74 -16.33
CA VAL A 221 -7.93 -15.23 -17.30
C VAL A 221 -6.55 -15.57 -16.79
N LEU A 222 -5.76 -16.17 -17.66
CA LEU A 222 -4.35 -16.49 -17.44
C LEU A 222 -3.53 -15.74 -18.49
N ASP A 223 -2.49 -15.06 -18.05
CA ASP A 223 -1.52 -14.38 -18.91
C ASP A 223 -0.09 -14.86 -18.65
N SER A 224 0.76 -14.71 -19.65
CA SER A 224 2.20 -14.95 -19.56
C SER A 224 2.97 -13.93 -20.38
N THR A 225 4.14 -13.54 -19.88
CA THR A 225 4.99 -12.55 -20.53
C THR A 225 6.44 -12.68 -20.03
N HIS A 226 7.38 -12.00 -20.68
CA HIS A 226 8.77 -11.90 -20.24
C HIS A 226 9.38 -10.53 -20.53
N MET A 227 10.41 -10.18 -19.75
CA MET A 227 11.27 -9.02 -19.95
C MET A 227 12.62 -9.49 -20.48
N ASP A 228 13.00 -9.03 -21.68
CA ASP A 228 14.30 -9.24 -22.30
C ASP A 228 15.37 -8.42 -21.56
N VAL A 229 16.26 -9.12 -20.87
CA VAL A 229 17.28 -8.48 -20.03
C VAL A 229 18.33 -7.74 -20.85
N ALA A 230 18.65 -8.22 -22.06
CA ALA A 230 19.61 -7.54 -22.92
C ALA A 230 19.06 -6.18 -23.37
N LYS A 231 17.78 -6.13 -23.77
CA LYS A 231 17.08 -4.89 -24.13
C LYS A 231 16.89 -3.97 -22.93
N LEU A 232 16.55 -4.50 -21.76
CA LEU A 232 16.48 -3.72 -20.51
C LEU A 232 17.82 -3.02 -20.22
N ARG A 233 18.94 -3.73 -20.32
CA ARG A 233 20.27 -3.16 -20.08
C ARG A 233 20.64 -2.09 -21.11
N ALA A 234 20.28 -2.31 -22.38
CA ALA A 234 20.47 -1.31 -23.44
C ALA A 234 19.62 -0.05 -23.18
N PHE A 235 18.38 -0.21 -22.74
CA PHE A 235 17.49 0.88 -22.35
C PHE A 235 18.09 1.72 -21.20
N VAL A 236 18.57 1.08 -20.12
CA VAL A 236 19.21 1.80 -19.00
C VAL A 236 20.42 2.59 -19.48
N ALA A 237 21.30 1.99 -20.30
CA ALA A 237 22.46 2.67 -20.84
C ALA A 237 22.07 3.88 -21.72
N SER A 238 21.01 3.76 -22.52
CA SER A 238 20.48 4.87 -23.31
C SER A 238 19.97 6.00 -22.43
N CYS A 239 19.22 5.68 -21.37
CA CYS A 239 18.72 6.68 -20.41
C CYS A 239 19.86 7.38 -19.67
N MET A 240 20.94 6.67 -19.33
CA MET A 240 22.12 7.26 -18.73
C MET A 240 22.77 8.30 -19.64
N ASN A 241 22.92 7.96 -20.93
CA ASN A 241 23.49 8.87 -21.92
C ASN A 241 22.61 10.11 -22.10
N GLU A 242 21.29 9.92 -22.19
CA GLU A 242 20.33 11.01 -22.31
C GLU A 242 20.36 11.94 -21.09
N ALA A 243 20.34 11.39 -19.88
CA ALA A 243 20.38 12.18 -18.65
C ALA A 243 21.65 13.04 -18.57
N LYS A 244 22.79 12.47 -19.00
CA LYS A 244 24.08 13.17 -19.06
C LYS A 244 24.09 14.27 -20.11
N GLU A 245 23.58 13.98 -21.31
CA GLU A 245 23.50 14.96 -22.42
C GLU A 245 22.60 16.15 -22.06
N LYS A 246 21.47 15.88 -21.40
CA LYS A 246 20.49 16.90 -21.03
C LYS A 246 20.83 17.65 -19.73
N ASP A 247 21.85 17.21 -19.00
CA ASP A 247 22.22 17.71 -17.67
C ASP A 247 21.05 17.66 -16.67
N VAL A 248 20.46 16.46 -16.56
CA VAL A 248 19.33 16.17 -15.67
C VAL A 248 19.63 14.92 -14.84
N LEU A 249 18.88 14.73 -13.76
CA LEU A 249 19.04 13.57 -12.90
C LEU A 249 18.56 12.30 -13.62
N LEU A 250 19.27 11.20 -13.44
CA LEU A 250 18.74 9.87 -13.72
C LEU A 250 18.05 9.34 -12.46
N SER A 251 16.84 8.83 -12.62
CA SER A 251 16.07 8.18 -11.55
C SER A 251 15.42 6.89 -12.04
N LEU A 252 15.20 5.95 -11.12
CA LEU A 252 14.60 4.64 -11.32
C LEU A 252 13.46 4.47 -10.33
N HIS A 253 12.29 4.14 -10.85
CA HIS A 253 11.05 4.04 -10.11
C HIS A 253 10.47 2.64 -10.30
N LEU A 254 10.57 1.80 -9.27
CA LEU A 254 10.11 0.41 -9.25
C LEU A 254 9.27 0.14 -8.00
N LYS A 255 8.75 -1.08 -7.84
CA LYS A 255 7.97 -1.50 -6.67
C LYS A 255 8.57 -2.74 -6.01
N ALA A 256 9.88 -2.71 -5.73
CA ALA A 256 10.66 -3.87 -5.30
C ALA A 256 10.19 -4.58 -4.02
N THR A 257 9.50 -3.87 -3.12
CA THR A 257 8.92 -4.49 -1.91
C THR A 257 7.74 -5.40 -2.23
N MET A 258 6.89 -4.98 -3.16
CA MET A 258 5.69 -5.73 -3.56
C MET A 258 6.06 -6.76 -4.63
N MET A 259 6.73 -6.33 -5.69
CA MET A 259 7.22 -7.18 -6.78
C MET A 259 8.54 -7.87 -6.42
N LYS A 260 8.50 -8.63 -5.31
CA LYS A 260 9.68 -9.18 -4.62
C LYS A 260 10.62 -10.08 -5.43
N ILE A 261 10.22 -10.50 -6.63
CA ILE A 261 11.05 -11.32 -7.54
C ILE A 261 11.54 -10.49 -8.72
N SER A 262 10.63 -9.92 -9.53
CA SER A 262 11.00 -9.21 -10.76
C SER A 262 11.79 -7.93 -10.51
N ASP A 263 11.29 -7.06 -9.63
CA ASP A 263 11.78 -5.70 -9.52
C ASP A 263 13.17 -5.61 -8.88
N PRO A 264 13.55 -6.43 -7.87
CA PRO A 264 14.94 -6.52 -7.42
C PRO A 264 15.91 -6.93 -8.54
N VAL A 265 15.49 -7.79 -9.49
CA VAL A 265 16.33 -8.18 -10.64
C VAL A 265 16.46 -7.03 -11.62
N ILE A 266 15.37 -6.33 -11.94
CA ILE A 266 15.39 -5.12 -12.78
C ILE A 266 16.29 -4.05 -12.15
N PHE A 267 16.16 -3.82 -10.84
CA PHE A 267 16.99 -2.89 -10.08
C PHE A 267 18.47 -3.28 -10.14
N GLY A 268 18.78 -4.56 -9.92
CA GLY A 268 20.14 -5.08 -10.00
C GLY A 268 20.76 -4.90 -11.38
N HIS A 269 19.98 -5.03 -12.46
CA HIS A 269 20.46 -4.69 -13.80
C HIS A 269 20.76 -3.19 -13.96
N ALA A 270 19.93 -2.30 -13.41
CA ALA A 270 20.21 -0.86 -13.44
C ALA A 270 21.50 -0.50 -12.68
N VAL A 271 21.69 -1.05 -11.48
CA VAL A 271 22.94 -0.93 -10.69
C VAL A 271 24.13 -1.46 -11.48
N SER A 272 23.99 -2.64 -12.08
CA SER A 272 25.06 -3.28 -12.85
C SER A 272 25.47 -2.49 -14.09
N VAL A 273 24.52 -1.80 -14.74
CA VAL A 273 24.81 -0.96 -15.92
C VAL A 273 25.44 0.36 -15.49
N TYR A 274 24.94 0.99 -14.42
CA TYR A 274 25.49 2.26 -13.94
C TYR A 274 26.92 2.14 -13.42
N PHE A 275 27.21 1.10 -12.64
CA PHE A 275 28.53 0.84 -12.04
C PHE A 275 29.34 -0.22 -12.81
N LYS A 276 29.07 -0.37 -14.12
CA LYS A 276 29.62 -1.46 -14.94
C LYS A 276 31.13 -1.61 -14.78
N ASP A 277 31.88 -0.51 -14.95
CA ASP A 277 33.35 -0.55 -14.95
C ASP A 277 33.92 -1.04 -13.62
N ALA A 278 33.35 -0.60 -12.49
CA ALA A 278 33.77 -1.04 -11.16
C ALA A 278 33.36 -2.50 -10.87
N LEU A 279 32.11 -2.85 -11.18
CA LEU A 279 31.56 -4.17 -10.84
C LEU A 279 32.16 -5.28 -11.70
N GLU A 280 32.39 -5.05 -12.99
CA GLU A 280 33.02 -6.03 -13.89
C GLU A 280 34.49 -6.24 -13.53
N LYS A 281 35.24 -5.16 -13.26
CA LYS A 281 36.66 -5.23 -12.83
C LYS A 281 36.83 -6.03 -11.54
N HIS A 282 35.82 -6.05 -10.67
CA HIS A 282 35.90 -6.66 -9.34
C HIS A 282 34.97 -7.85 -9.11
N ALA A 283 34.38 -8.41 -10.17
CA ALA A 283 33.36 -9.44 -10.09
C ALA A 283 33.76 -10.65 -9.20
N ALA A 284 35.00 -11.13 -9.31
CA ALA A 284 35.47 -12.26 -8.50
C ALA A 284 35.51 -11.94 -6.99
N ALA A 285 36.06 -10.78 -6.62
CA ALA A 285 36.14 -10.34 -5.22
C ALA A 285 34.75 -10.06 -4.63
N LEU A 286 33.87 -9.44 -5.41
CA LEU A 286 32.48 -9.18 -5.02
C LEU A 286 31.69 -10.48 -4.83
N LYS A 287 31.92 -11.48 -5.69
CA LYS A 287 31.31 -12.81 -5.55
C LYS A 287 31.80 -13.54 -4.27
N GLU A 288 33.09 -13.45 -3.95
CA GLU A 288 33.66 -14.08 -2.76
C GLU A 288 33.01 -13.59 -1.46
N ILE A 289 32.73 -12.29 -1.36
CA ILE A 289 32.09 -11.68 -0.18
C ILE A 289 30.56 -11.80 -0.18
N GLY A 290 29.99 -12.36 -1.26
CA GLY A 290 28.55 -12.54 -1.43
C GLY A 290 27.78 -11.23 -1.70
N ALA A 291 28.41 -10.23 -2.34
CA ALA A 291 27.73 -9.00 -2.73
C ALA A 291 26.61 -9.26 -3.74
N ASN A 292 25.44 -8.66 -3.53
CA ASN A 292 24.26 -8.86 -4.35
C ASN A 292 23.71 -7.52 -4.85
N VAL A 293 23.93 -7.24 -6.13
CA VAL A 293 23.47 -6.01 -6.80
C VAL A 293 21.94 -5.87 -6.83
N ASN A 294 21.18 -6.97 -6.72
CA ASN A 294 19.71 -6.91 -6.64
C ASN A 294 19.24 -6.27 -5.32
N ASN A 295 20.10 -6.24 -4.30
CA ASN A 295 19.87 -5.53 -3.04
C ASN A 295 20.41 -4.08 -3.08
N GLY A 296 20.93 -3.65 -4.23
CA GLY A 296 21.44 -2.30 -4.46
C GLY A 296 22.91 -2.09 -4.09
N LEU A 297 23.40 -0.88 -4.38
CA LEU A 297 24.79 -0.49 -4.10
C LEU A 297 25.10 -0.55 -2.59
N GLY A 298 24.10 -0.31 -1.73
CA GLY A 298 24.27 -0.39 -0.28
C GLY A 298 24.73 -1.77 0.19
N ASP A 299 24.20 -2.85 -0.40
CA ASP A 299 24.63 -4.23 -0.09
C ASP A 299 26.07 -4.49 -0.54
N VAL A 300 26.44 -3.98 -1.73
CA VAL A 300 27.82 -4.07 -2.24
C VAL A 300 28.78 -3.38 -1.27
N LEU A 301 28.51 -2.11 -0.92
CA LEU A 301 29.36 -1.31 -0.03
C LEU A 301 29.48 -1.94 1.36
N ALA A 302 28.37 -2.39 1.95
CA ALA A 302 28.36 -3.01 3.28
C ALA A 302 29.21 -4.29 3.35
N LYS A 303 29.28 -5.06 2.26
CA LYS A 303 30.07 -6.31 2.22
C LYS A 303 31.54 -6.09 1.92
N LEU A 304 31.96 -4.91 1.44
CA LEU A 304 33.38 -4.62 1.20
C LEU A 304 34.24 -4.71 2.46
N ASP A 305 33.64 -4.56 3.66
CA ASP A 305 34.33 -4.75 4.94
C ASP A 305 34.87 -6.17 5.17
N ARG A 306 34.43 -7.14 4.35
CA ARG A 306 34.95 -8.51 4.35
C ARG A 306 36.25 -8.65 3.54
N LEU A 307 36.68 -7.61 2.81
CA LEU A 307 37.91 -7.60 2.01
C LEU A 307 39.07 -6.91 2.75
N PRO A 308 40.33 -7.19 2.35
CA PRO A 308 41.47 -6.40 2.81
C PRO A 308 41.31 -4.90 2.47
N ALA A 309 41.74 -4.03 3.39
CA ALA A 309 41.54 -2.57 3.27
C ALA A 309 42.00 -1.97 1.94
N GLY A 310 43.13 -2.44 1.38
CA GLY A 310 43.61 -1.99 0.08
C GLY A 310 42.68 -2.36 -1.07
N LYS A 311 42.08 -3.56 -1.04
CA LYS A 311 41.13 -4.00 -2.06
C LYS A 311 39.79 -3.28 -1.94
N LYS A 312 39.31 -3.08 -0.71
CA LYS A 312 38.14 -2.25 -0.43
C LYS A 312 38.32 -0.84 -1.00
N ALA A 313 39.43 -0.18 -0.69
CA ALA A 313 39.71 1.19 -1.17
C ALA A 313 39.81 1.28 -2.71
N GLU A 314 40.37 0.25 -3.37
CA GLU A 314 40.37 0.17 -4.84
C GLU A 314 38.94 0.14 -5.40
N ILE A 315 38.08 -0.74 -4.86
CA ILE A 315 36.69 -0.87 -5.30
C ILE A 315 35.90 0.41 -5.06
N GLU A 316 36.06 1.04 -3.90
CA GLU A 316 35.41 2.32 -3.57
C GLU A 316 35.85 3.45 -4.51
N ALA A 317 37.13 3.49 -4.89
CA ALA A 317 37.64 4.46 -5.85
C ALA A 317 37.07 4.25 -7.25
N ASP A 318 36.95 3.01 -7.71
CA ASP A 318 36.36 2.70 -9.01
C ASP A 318 34.85 2.99 -9.04
N ILE A 319 34.12 2.73 -7.94
CA ILE A 319 32.71 3.14 -7.79
C ILE A 319 32.58 4.67 -7.87
N LYS A 320 33.49 5.41 -7.21
CA LYS A 320 33.54 6.88 -7.29
C LYS A 320 33.79 7.36 -8.72
N ALA A 321 34.68 6.69 -9.46
CA ALA A 321 34.95 7.01 -10.87
C ALA A 321 33.69 6.79 -11.75
N CYS A 322 32.88 5.77 -11.47
CA CYS A 322 31.59 5.59 -12.15
C CYS A 322 30.67 6.80 -11.91
N TYR A 323 30.53 7.28 -10.68
CA TYR A 323 29.75 8.50 -10.39
C TYR A 323 30.24 9.74 -11.14
N GLU A 324 31.57 9.95 -11.21
CA GLU A 324 32.17 11.09 -11.89
C GLU A 324 31.97 11.03 -13.42
N SER A 325 31.95 9.82 -13.98
CA SER A 325 31.78 9.57 -15.41
C SER A 325 30.31 9.48 -15.85
N GLY A 326 29.39 9.10 -14.96
CA GLY A 326 27.97 8.89 -15.22
C GLY A 326 27.13 10.17 -15.12
N PRO A 327 25.83 10.10 -15.44
CA PRO A 327 24.90 11.17 -15.09
C PRO A 327 24.71 11.24 -13.56
N ALA A 328 24.36 12.43 -13.05
CA ALA A 328 23.95 12.57 -11.66
C ALA A 328 22.70 11.73 -11.37
N LEU A 329 22.66 11.07 -10.20
CA LEU A 329 21.50 10.30 -9.74
C LEU A 329 20.60 11.16 -8.86
N ALA A 330 19.31 10.87 -8.88
CA ALA A 330 18.41 11.34 -7.84
C ALA A 330 18.84 10.83 -6.45
N MET A 331 18.68 11.68 -5.44
CA MET A 331 19.07 11.41 -4.06
C MET A 331 17.87 11.01 -3.20
N VAL A 332 18.07 10.03 -2.33
CA VAL A 332 17.17 9.69 -1.22
C VAL A 332 17.54 10.54 0.00
N ASP A 333 18.83 10.66 0.30
CA ASP A 333 19.39 11.53 1.33
C ASP A 333 20.74 12.10 0.85
N SER A 334 20.70 13.34 0.34
CA SER A 334 21.85 14.07 -0.20
C SER A 334 22.97 14.23 0.85
N ARG A 335 22.62 14.40 2.12
CA ARG A 335 23.56 14.66 3.24
C ARG A 335 24.36 13.43 3.63
N LYS A 336 23.83 12.24 3.33
CA LYS A 336 24.48 10.96 3.56
C LYS A 336 25.03 10.32 2.27
N GLY A 337 24.85 10.98 1.12
CA GLY A 337 25.22 10.42 -0.18
C GLY A 337 24.37 9.22 -0.60
N ILE A 338 23.18 9.04 -0.03
CA ILE A 338 22.30 7.92 -0.38
C ILE A 338 21.55 8.28 -1.67
N THR A 339 21.92 7.60 -2.75
CA THR A 339 21.34 7.73 -4.08
C THR A 339 20.16 6.78 -4.28
N ASN A 340 19.38 7.03 -5.32
CA ASN A 340 18.28 6.17 -5.77
C ASN A 340 18.71 4.72 -6.10
N LEU A 341 20.00 4.45 -6.36
CA LEU A 341 20.53 3.11 -6.61
C LEU A 341 21.11 2.40 -5.36
N HIS A 342 20.98 3.00 -4.16
CA HIS A 342 21.49 2.40 -2.93
C HIS A 342 20.66 1.22 -2.43
N VAL A 343 19.34 1.40 -2.34
CA VAL A 343 18.42 0.38 -1.80
C VAL A 343 17.17 0.32 -2.69
N PRO A 344 16.75 -0.87 -3.15
CA PRO A 344 15.65 -1.02 -4.12
C PRO A 344 14.28 -0.56 -3.60
N ASN A 345 14.13 -0.44 -2.28
CA ASN A 345 12.87 -0.09 -1.62
C ASN A 345 12.77 1.39 -1.22
N ASP A 346 13.81 2.20 -1.42
CA ASP A 346 13.80 3.60 -1.00
C ASP A 346 12.95 4.49 -1.92
N VAL A 347 12.91 4.16 -3.22
CA VAL A 347 12.14 4.92 -4.23
C VAL A 347 11.11 4.00 -4.87
N ILE A 348 9.87 4.10 -4.36
CA ILE A 348 8.76 3.24 -4.77
C ILE A 348 7.87 4.00 -5.75
N VAL A 349 7.62 3.45 -6.94
CA VAL A 349 7.03 4.14 -8.10
C VAL A 349 5.71 4.84 -7.80
N ASP A 350 4.80 4.19 -7.08
CA ASP A 350 3.48 4.72 -6.71
C ASP A 350 3.55 5.94 -5.80
N ALA A 351 4.56 6.05 -4.93
CA ALA A 351 4.75 7.21 -4.06
C ALA A 351 5.70 8.25 -4.67
N SER A 352 6.71 7.81 -5.40
CA SER A 352 7.77 8.67 -5.95
C SER A 352 7.33 9.42 -7.21
N MET A 353 6.62 8.78 -8.14
CA MET A 353 6.15 9.45 -9.36
C MET A 353 5.13 10.58 -9.07
N PRO A 354 4.16 10.42 -8.15
CA PRO A 354 3.32 11.54 -7.74
C PRO A 354 4.10 12.71 -7.14
N VAL A 355 5.18 12.42 -6.40
CA VAL A 355 6.07 13.47 -5.86
C VAL A 355 6.81 14.18 -6.98
N VAL A 356 7.30 13.45 -7.99
CA VAL A 356 7.88 14.08 -9.20
C VAL A 356 6.87 15.03 -9.83
N VAL A 357 5.60 14.61 -9.99
CA VAL A 357 4.56 15.47 -10.57
C VAL A 357 4.24 16.68 -9.67
N ARG A 358 4.11 16.47 -8.36
CA ARG A 358 3.84 17.51 -7.35
C ARG A 358 4.96 18.55 -7.28
N ASP A 359 6.20 18.11 -7.38
CA ASP A 359 7.39 18.96 -7.22
C ASP A 359 7.86 19.58 -8.54
N GLY A 360 6.95 19.68 -9.52
CA GLY A 360 7.19 20.41 -10.78
C GLY A 360 8.08 19.65 -11.75
N GLY A 361 8.02 18.32 -11.72
CA GLY A 361 8.83 17.43 -12.54
C GLY A 361 10.21 17.14 -11.97
N LYS A 362 10.47 17.38 -10.69
CA LYS A 362 11.84 17.42 -10.15
C LYS A 362 12.08 16.40 -9.03
N MET A 363 13.35 16.05 -8.86
CA MET A 363 13.87 15.28 -7.73
C MET A 363 15.08 15.98 -7.12
N TRP A 364 15.52 15.52 -5.95
CA TRP A 364 16.65 16.11 -5.22
C TRP A 364 17.99 15.64 -5.80
N ASN A 365 18.89 16.59 -6.05
CA ASN A 365 20.28 16.35 -6.45
C ASN A 365 21.23 16.30 -5.23
N LEU A 366 22.53 16.12 -5.47
CA LEU A 366 23.55 16.04 -4.43
C LEU A 366 23.68 17.34 -3.61
N ASN A 367 23.29 18.49 -4.16
CA ASN A 367 23.36 19.81 -3.52
C ASN A 367 22.13 20.14 -2.65
N ASP A 368 21.23 19.17 -2.43
CA ASP A 368 19.95 19.41 -1.74
C ASP A 368 19.06 20.42 -2.51
N GLU A 369 19.07 20.34 -3.86
CA GLU A 369 18.29 21.19 -4.76
C GLU A 369 17.41 20.35 -5.70
N LEU A 370 16.24 20.88 -6.07
CA LEU A 370 15.33 20.25 -7.04
C LEU A 370 15.82 20.44 -8.48
N GLN A 371 15.98 19.33 -9.21
CA GLN A 371 16.41 19.29 -10.60
C GLN A 371 15.53 18.36 -11.44
N ASP A 372 15.36 18.68 -12.71
CA ASP A 372 14.63 17.85 -13.69
C ASP A 372 15.25 16.44 -13.79
N THR A 373 14.47 15.47 -14.25
CA THR A 373 14.90 14.07 -14.27
C THR A 373 14.42 13.27 -15.48
N VAL A 374 15.25 12.34 -15.95
CA VAL A 374 14.81 11.18 -16.74
C VAL A 374 14.37 10.10 -15.75
N ALA A 375 13.06 9.97 -15.57
CA ALA A 375 12.44 9.03 -14.64
C ALA A 375 12.21 7.67 -15.30
N MET A 376 13.10 6.72 -15.08
CA MET A 376 12.99 5.37 -15.64
C MET A 376 11.90 4.57 -14.93
N VAL A 377 10.88 4.19 -15.70
CA VAL A 377 9.88 3.16 -15.38
C VAL A 377 9.95 2.16 -16.54
N PRO A 378 10.78 1.10 -16.46
CA PRO A 378 11.18 0.33 -17.65
C PRO A 378 10.03 -0.26 -18.45
N ASP A 379 8.99 -0.77 -17.79
CA ASP A 379 7.88 -1.46 -18.44
C ASP A 379 6.74 -0.52 -18.89
N ARG A 380 6.27 -0.68 -20.12
CA ARG A 380 5.26 0.18 -20.74
C ARG A 380 3.85 0.02 -20.21
N CYS A 381 3.50 -1.07 -19.51
CA CYS A 381 2.12 -1.31 -19.05
C CYS A 381 1.57 -0.12 -18.27
N TYR A 382 2.43 0.54 -17.49
CA TYR A 382 2.02 1.61 -16.57
C TYR A 382 2.83 2.90 -16.70
N ALA A 383 4.01 2.87 -17.34
CA ALA A 383 4.86 4.05 -17.48
C ALA A 383 4.21 5.17 -18.31
N THR A 384 3.46 4.78 -19.35
CA THR A 384 2.90 5.70 -20.34
C THR A 384 1.85 6.65 -19.77
N MET A 385 1.10 6.24 -18.74
CA MET A 385 0.16 7.15 -18.07
C MET A 385 0.85 8.22 -17.22
N TYR A 386 2.01 7.91 -16.61
CA TYR A 386 2.80 8.92 -15.92
C TYR A 386 3.39 9.93 -16.90
N GLN A 387 3.84 9.48 -18.08
CA GLN A 387 4.25 10.38 -19.14
C GLN A 387 3.12 11.33 -19.54
N ALA A 388 1.88 10.82 -19.66
CA ALA A 388 0.72 11.64 -20.04
C ALA A 388 0.41 12.77 -19.04
N ILE A 389 0.48 12.51 -17.73
CA ILE A 389 0.27 13.58 -16.72
C ILE A 389 1.45 14.55 -16.62
N ILE A 390 2.68 14.09 -16.89
CA ILE A 390 3.85 14.98 -17.01
C ILE A 390 3.65 15.94 -18.19
N GLU A 391 3.25 15.44 -19.36
CA GLU A 391 2.95 16.25 -20.54
C GLU A 391 1.80 17.24 -20.30
N ASP A 392 0.75 16.81 -19.59
CA ASP A 392 -0.35 17.70 -19.20
C ASP A 392 0.14 18.85 -18.31
N CYS A 393 0.97 18.57 -17.31
CA CYS A 393 1.52 19.60 -16.44
C CYS A 393 2.54 20.50 -17.15
N GLN A 394 3.32 19.98 -18.09
CA GLN A 394 4.20 20.78 -18.94
C GLN A 394 3.42 21.75 -19.83
N ALA A 395 2.27 21.34 -20.35
CA ALA A 395 1.42 22.17 -21.20
C ALA A 395 0.55 23.17 -20.41
N ASN A 396 0.01 22.75 -19.26
CA ASN A 396 -1.05 23.46 -18.56
C ASN A 396 -0.64 23.99 -17.17
N GLY A 397 0.63 23.79 -16.78
CA GLY A 397 1.12 24.10 -15.44
C GLY A 397 0.59 23.14 -14.37
N GLN A 398 0.92 23.44 -13.11
CA GLN A 398 0.54 22.61 -11.97
C GLN A 398 -0.99 22.60 -11.73
N PHE A 399 -1.50 21.52 -11.13
CA PHE A 399 -2.87 21.47 -10.62
C PHE A 399 -3.09 22.46 -9.46
N ASP A 400 -4.34 22.91 -9.30
CA ASP A 400 -4.76 23.74 -8.18
C ASP A 400 -5.68 22.93 -7.23
N PRO A 401 -5.21 22.54 -6.03
CA PRO A 401 -6.02 21.81 -5.06
C PRO A 401 -7.30 22.53 -4.63
N ALA A 402 -7.36 23.87 -4.76
CA ALA A 402 -8.54 24.66 -4.40
C ALA A 402 -9.72 24.45 -5.37
N THR A 403 -9.43 24.14 -6.63
CA THR A 403 -10.42 24.10 -7.71
C THR A 403 -10.51 22.76 -8.43
N MET A 404 -9.48 21.91 -8.32
CA MET A 404 -9.46 20.65 -9.05
C MET A 404 -10.55 19.67 -8.59
N GLY A 405 -11.09 18.92 -9.55
CA GLY A 405 -12.05 17.84 -9.33
C GLY A 405 -11.46 16.70 -8.49
N HIS A 406 -12.30 15.75 -8.13
CA HIS A 406 -11.92 14.54 -7.41
C HIS A 406 -11.78 13.33 -8.34
N THR A 407 -10.65 12.63 -8.22
CA THR A 407 -10.47 11.33 -8.87
C THR A 407 -10.56 10.22 -7.85
N SER A 408 -11.54 9.33 -8.04
CA SER A 408 -11.72 8.11 -7.23
C SER A 408 -11.29 6.87 -8.01
N ASN A 409 -11.13 5.75 -7.33
CA ASN A 409 -10.73 4.49 -7.95
C ASN A 409 -11.62 3.31 -7.51
N VAL A 410 -12.04 2.52 -8.50
CA VAL A 410 -12.58 1.18 -8.33
C VAL A 410 -11.56 0.18 -8.87
N GLY A 411 -10.91 -0.53 -7.96
CA GLY A 411 -9.74 -1.36 -8.27
C GLY A 411 -10.02 -2.85 -8.16
N LEU A 412 -9.71 -3.60 -9.22
CA LEU A 412 -9.74 -5.05 -9.22
C LEU A 412 -8.56 -5.58 -8.37
N MET A 413 -8.85 -6.31 -7.30
CA MET A 413 -7.78 -6.84 -6.42
C MET A 413 -8.11 -8.14 -5.70
N ALA A 414 -9.39 -8.54 -5.67
CA ALA A 414 -9.82 -9.70 -4.90
C ALA A 414 -9.05 -10.97 -5.32
N GLN A 415 -8.71 -11.81 -4.35
CA GLN A 415 -8.06 -13.10 -4.57
C GLN A 415 -6.70 -13.02 -5.29
N LYS A 416 -5.93 -11.96 -4.99
CA LYS A 416 -4.59 -11.67 -5.54
C LYS A 416 -4.62 -11.54 -7.08
N ALA A 417 -5.56 -10.75 -7.58
CA ALA A 417 -5.70 -10.52 -9.02
C ALA A 417 -4.40 -9.96 -9.65
N GLU A 418 -4.08 -10.46 -10.85
CA GLU A 418 -3.04 -9.94 -11.75
C GLU A 418 -1.62 -10.07 -11.13
N GLU A 419 -0.77 -9.05 -11.27
CA GLU A 419 0.65 -9.14 -10.87
C GLU A 419 0.85 -9.43 -9.38
N TYR A 420 -0.09 -9.05 -8.52
CA TYR A 420 -0.02 -9.28 -7.06
C TYR A 420 -0.12 -10.77 -6.70
N GLY A 421 -0.65 -11.59 -7.61
CA GLY A 421 -0.65 -13.03 -7.51
C GLY A 421 0.55 -13.71 -8.17
N SER A 422 1.42 -12.97 -8.86
CA SER A 422 2.42 -13.55 -9.79
C SER A 422 3.68 -14.11 -9.12
N HIS A 423 3.98 -13.75 -7.88
CA HIS A 423 5.31 -13.98 -7.30
C HIS A 423 5.79 -15.44 -7.32
N ASP A 424 4.87 -16.40 -7.15
CA ASP A 424 5.15 -17.83 -7.17
C ASP A 424 5.10 -18.45 -8.58
N LYS A 425 5.05 -17.58 -9.59
CA LYS A 425 5.01 -17.83 -11.05
C LYS A 425 5.98 -16.91 -11.81
N THR A 426 6.89 -16.23 -11.11
CA THR A 426 7.93 -15.38 -11.69
C THR A 426 9.28 -16.08 -11.60
N PHE A 427 9.99 -16.19 -12.71
CA PHE A 427 11.25 -16.92 -12.79
C PHE A 427 12.27 -16.19 -13.66
N ASN A 428 13.54 -16.26 -13.28
CA ASN A 428 14.62 -15.94 -14.21
C ASN A 428 14.82 -17.14 -15.14
N ALA A 429 14.82 -16.90 -16.45
CA ALA A 429 15.00 -17.93 -17.46
C ALA A 429 16.37 -18.62 -17.29
N PRO A 430 16.42 -19.96 -17.11
CA PRO A 430 17.67 -20.67 -16.86
C PRO A 430 18.65 -20.66 -18.04
N GLY A 431 18.13 -20.47 -19.25
CA GLY A 431 18.89 -20.50 -20.48
C GLY A 431 18.03 -20.12 -21.68
N ALA A 432 18.58 -20.25 -22.88
CA ALA A 432 17.82 -20.08 -24.11
C ALA A 432 16.83 -21.24 -24.31
N GLY A 433 15.57 -20.93 -24.56
CA GLY A 433 14.52 -21.92 -24.74
C GLY A 433 13.12 -21.32 -24.68
N THR A 434 12.15 -22.12 -24.24
CA THR A 434 10.75 -21.72 -24.16
C THR A 434 10.19 -22.07 -22.78
N ILE A 435 9.59 -21.10 -22.09
CA ILE A 435 8.80 -21.36 -20.88
C ILE A 435 7.35 -21.56 -21.29
N ARG A 436 6.73 -22.67 -20.88
CA ARG A 436 5.37 -23.06 -21.25
C ARG A 436 4.49 -23.23 -20.01
N VAL A 437 3.24 -22.82 -20.12
CA VAL A 437 2.16 -23.18 -19.19
C VAL A 437 1.36 -24.30 -19.83
N VAL A 438 1.39 -25.48 -19.23
CA VAL A 438 0.86 -26.72 -19.84
C VAL A 438 -0.24 -27.30 -18.96
N ASP A 439 -1.38 -27.63 -19.55
CA ASP A 439 -2.43 -28.41 -18.89
C ASP A 439 -1.92 -29.80 -18.51
N THR A 440 -2.02 -30.16 -17.22
CA THR A 440 -1.42 -31.39 -16.71
C THR A 440 -2.17 -32.64 -17.18
N ALA A 441 -3.48 -32.53 -17.44
CA ALA A 441 -4.32 -33.67 -17.81
C ALA A 441 -4.27 -33.96 -19.32
N SER A 442 -4.31 -32.93 -20.16
CA SER A 442 -4.29 -33.08 -21.62
C SER A 442 -2.88 -32.99 -22.23
N GLY A 443 -1.92 -32.40 -21.53
CA GLY A 443 -0.61 -32.07 -22.07
C GLY A 443 -0.63 -30.90 -23.06
N THR A 444 -1.74 -30.17 -23.16
CA THR A 444 -1.89 -29.02 -24.07
C THR A 444 -1.14 -27.81 -23.52
N THR A 445 -0.29 -27.19 -24.35
CA THR A 445 0.27 -25.87 -24.03
C THR A 445 -0.83 -24.81 -24.09
N LEU A 446 -1.07 -24.14 -22.97
CA LEU A 446 -2.02 -23.03 -22.86
C LEU A 446 -1.39 -21.72 -23.32
N LEU A 447 -0.15 -21.45 -22.87
CA LEU A 447 0.64 -20.27 -23.20
C LEU A 447 2.12 -20.65 -23.27
N GLU A 448 2.91 -19.92 -24.06
CA GLU A 448 4.36 -20.09 -24.14
C GLU A 448 5.11 -18.80 -24.45
N GLN A 449 6.35 -18.72 -23.98
CA GLN A 449 7.22 -17.55 -24.12
C GLN A 449 8.62 -18.01 -24.51
N ASN A 450 9.17 -17.47 -25.60
CA ASN A 450 10.57 -17.67 -25.96
C ASN A 450 11.43 -16.76 -25.09
N VAL A 451 12.45 -17.32 -24.47
CA VAL A 451 13.28 -16.62 -23.48
C VAL A 451 14.77 -16.87 -23.72
N LEU A 452 15.58 -15.89 -23.31
CA LEU A 452 17.04 -15.95 -23.27
C LEU A 452 17.54 -16.07 -21.82
N PRO A 453 18.81 -16.48 -21.61
CA PRO A 453 19.36 -16.64 -20.26
C PRO A 453 19.24 -15.34 -19.45
N GLY A 454 18.61 -15.43 -18.28
CA GLY A 454 18.43 -14.31 -17.36
C GLY A 454 17.17 -13.48 -17.58
N ASP A 455 16.44 -13.66 -18.69
CA ASP A 455 15.16 -12.98 -18.92
C ASP A 455 14.20 -13.24 -17.77
N ILE A 456 13.37 -12.25 -17.45
CA ILE A 456 12.43 -12.34 -16.33
C ILE A 456 11.09 -12.78 -16.92
N PHE A 457 10.68 -14.02 -16.68
CA PHE A 457 9.35 -14.52 -17.04
C PHE A 457 8.36 -14.31 -15.90
N ARG A 458 7.09 -14.03 -16.22
CA ARG A 458 5.98 -14.08 -15.26
C ARG A 458 4.70 -14.63 -15.89
N ALA A 459 3.86 -15.22 -15.05
CA ALA A 459 2.47 -15.51 -15.37
C ALA A 459 1.53 -14.97 -14.28
N CYS A 460 0.41 -14.37 -14.67
CA CYS A 460 -0.58 -13.82 -13.74
C CYS A 460 -1.95 -14.49 -13.93
N GLN A 461 -2.83 -14.27 -12.95
CA GLN A 461 -4.14 -14.90 -12.87
C GLN A 461 -5.17 -13.88 -12.41
N VAL A 462 -6.35 -13.91 -13.01
CA VAL A 462 -7.52 -13.23 -12.46
C VAL A 462 -8.77 -14.08 -12.66
N LYS A 463 -9.45 -14.33 -11.55
CA LYS A 463 -10.65 -15.18 -11.52
C LYS A 463 -11.86 -14.38 -11.97
N ASP A 464 -12.83 -15.10 -12.53
CA ASP A 464 -14.02 -14.49 -13.13
C ASP A 464 -14.92 -13.79 -12.10
N ALA A 465 -15.13 -14.40 -10.93
CA ALA A 465 -15.97 -13.83 -9.87
C ALA A 465 -15.47 -12.45 -9.38
N PRO A 466 -14.16 -12.26 -9.10
CA PRO A 466 -13.57 -10.94 -8.89
C PRO A 466 -13.87 -9.91 -9.99
N ILE A 467 -13.86 -10.31 -11.26
CA ILE A 467 -14.12 -9.39 -12.38
C ILE A 467 -15.59 -8.97 -12.41
N GLN A 468 -16.51 -9.91 -12.21
CA GLN A 468 -17.95 -9.61 -12.11
C GLN A 468 -18.24 -8.63 -10.97
N ASP A 469 -17.68 -8.88 -9.78
CA ASP A 469 -17.83 -8.00 -8.62
C ASP A 469 -17.23 -6.61 -8.88
N TRP A 470 -16.08 -6.55 -9.53
CA TRP A 470 -15.43 -5.28 -9.89
C TRP A 470 -16.28 -4.43 -10.85
N VAL A 471 -16.87 -5.06 -11.88
CA VAL A 471 -17.81 -4.37 -12.80
C VAL A 471 -19.05 -3.88 -12.07
N LYS A 472 -19.63 -4.72 -11.20
CA LYS A 472 -20.77 -4.35 -10.34
C LYS A 472 -20.42 -3.15 -9.45
N LEU A 473 -19.25 -3.15 -8.82
CA LEU A 473 -18.78 -2.06 -7.97
C LEU A 473 -18.62 -0.76 -8.78
N ALA A 474 -18.08 -0.83 -9.99
CA ALA A 474 -17.93 0.32 -10.88
C ALA A 474 -19.29 0.97 -11.21
N VAL A 475 -20.28 0.16 -11.60
CA VAL A 475 -21.65 0.64 -11.87
C VAL A 475 -22.28 1.26 -10.62
N ASN A 476 -22.15 0.61 -9.46
CA ASN A 476 -22.67 1.12 -8.20
C ASN A 476 -22.06 2.48 -7.84
N ARG A 477 -20.75 2.65 -8.01
CA ARG A 477 -20.07 3.92 -7.74
C ARG A 477 -20.47 5.00 -8.73
N ALA A 478 -20.56 4.70 -10.03
CA ALA A 478 -21.03 5.63 -11.05
C ALA A 478 -22.45 6.13 -10.74
N LYS A 479 -23.35 5.22 -10.34
CA LYS A 479 -24.73 5.55 -9.94
C LYS A 479 -24.78 6.39 -8.67
N ALA A 480 -23.94 6.09 -7.68
CA ALA A 480 -23.92 6.80 -6.41
C ALA A 480 -23.33 8.20 -6.49
N SER A 481 -22.32 8.43 -7.34
CA SER A 481 -21.64 9.73 -7.46
C SER A 481 -22.16 10.60 -8.61
N GLY A 482 -22.72 9.98 -9.66
CA GLY A 482 -23.03 10.65 -10.92
C GLY A 482 -21.81 11.02 -11.77
N ALA A 483 -20.60 10.65 -11.35
CA ALA A 483 -19.38 10.90 -12.10
C ALA A 483 -19.16 9.83 -13.20
N PRO A 484 -18.54 10.18 -14.35
CA PRO A 484 -18.15 9.20 -15.36
C PRO A 484 -17.20 8.14 -14.79
N ALA A 485 -17.41 6.89 -15.16
CA ALA A 485 -16.57 5.77 -14.79
C ALA A 485 -15.83 5.22 -16.01
N ILE A 486 -14.51 5.37 -16.00
CA ILE A 486 -13.65 5.02 -17.12
C ILE A 486 -12.90 3.75 -16.76
N PHE A 487 -13.08 2.68 -17.53
CA PHE A 487 -12.27 1.47 -17.48
C PHE A 487 -10.94 1.70 -18.20
N TRP A 488 -9.82 1.57 -17.48
CA TRP A 488 -8.48 1.82 -18.02
C TRP A 488 -7.91 0.50 -18.53
N LEU A 489 -8.21 0.18 -19.79
CA LEU A 489 -7.86 -1.10 -20.41
C LEU A 489 -7.35 -0.83 -21.82
N ASP A 490 -6.17 -1.37 -22.13
CA ASP A 490 -5.53 -1.26 -23.44
C ASP A 490 -5.80 -2.51 -24.27
N GLU A 491 -6.64 -2.43 -25.30
CA GLU A 491 -6.95 -3.57 -26.17
C GLU A 491 -5.73 -4.17 -26.89
N THR A 492 -4.59 -3.47 -26.92
CA THR A 492 -3.33 -3.98 -27.48
C THR A 492 -2.55 -4.87 -26.51
N ARG A 493 -2.90 -4.87 -25.23
CA ARG A 493 -2.43 -5.85 -24.25
C ARG A 493 -3.31 -7.09 -24.29
N ALA A 494 -2.70 -8.26 -24.39
CA ALA A 494 -3.43 -9.52 -24.49
C ALA A 494 -4.32 -9.75 -23.25
N HIS A 495 -3.82 -9.41 -22.04
CA HIS A 495 -4.59 -9.52 -20.81
C HIS A 495 -5.81 -8.58 -20.82
N ASP A 496 -5.58 -7.28 -21.03
CA ASP A 496 -6.65 -6.29 -21.02
C ASP A 496 -7.70 -6.59 -22.10
N ALA A 497 -7.32 -7.14 -23.26
CA ALA A 497 -8.26 -7.58 -24.29
C ALA A 497 -9.22 -8.68 -23.77
N GLU A 498 -8.75 -9.64 -22.97
CA GLU A 498 -9.61 -10.64 -22.31
C GLU A 498 -10.51 -9.99 -21.25
N ILE A 499 -9.99 -9.02 -20.49
CA ILE A 499 -10.76 -8.27 -19.49
C ILE A 499 -11.85 -7.43 -20.16
N ILE A 500 -11.58 -6.77 -21.28
CA ILE A 500 -12.55 -5.97 -22.05
C ILE A 500 -13.73 -6.85 -22.49
N LYS A 501 -13.49 -8.10 -22.93
CA LYS A 501 -14.56 -9.05 -23.27
C LYS A 501 -15.49 -9.30 -22.08
N LYS A 502 -14.90 -9.48 -20.89
CA LYS A 502 -15.65 -9.70 -19.65
C LYS A 502 -16.41 -8.45 -19.20
N VAL A 503 -15.78 -7.28 -19.21
CA VAL A 503 -16.43 -5.99 -18.89
C VAL A 503 -17.64 -5.76 -19.79
N ASN A 504 -17.48 -5.91 -21.10
CA ASN A 504 -18.59 -5.74 -22.06
C ASN A 504 -19.71 -6.77 -21.88
N THR A 505 -19.40 -7.95 -21.33
CA THR A 505 -20.39 -8.97 -21.01
C THR A 505 -21.16 -8.56 -19.75
N TYR A 506 -20.45 -8.30 -18.65
CA TYR A 506 -21.06 -8.07 -17.33
C TYR A 506 -21.71 -6.70 -17.17
N LEU A 507 -21.32 -5.70 -17.95
CA LEU A 507 -22.06 -4.43 -17.98
C LEU A 507 -23.52 -4.61 -18.45
N LYS A 508 -23.85 -5.68 -19.18
CA LYS A 508 -25.22 -6.00 -19.62
C LYS A 508 -26.09 -6.55 -18.50
N ASP A 509 -25.49 -7.00 -17.41
CA ASP A 509 -26.19 -7.54 -16.23
C ASP A 509 -26.63 -6.43 -15.25
N HIS A 510 -26.35 -5.17 -15.59
CA HIS A 510 -26.63 -4.01 -14.76
C HIS A 510 -27.41 -2.93 -15.51
N ASP A 511 -28.22 -2.17 -14.77
CA ASP A 511 -28.87 -0.98 -15.29
C ASP A 511 -27.87 0.18 -15.37
N THR A 512 -27.40 0.46 -16.59
CA THR A 512 -26.47 1.55 -16.92
C THR A 512 -27.17 2.78 -17.49
N THR A 513 -28.50 2.84 -17.44
CA THR A 513 -29.29 3.96 -17.98
C THR A 513 -28.89 5.27 -17.31
N GLY A 514 -28.45 6.25 -18.12
CA GLY A 514 -28.04 7.57 -17.64
C GLY A 514 -26.66 7.63 -16.99
N LEU A 515 -25.88 6.54 -17.02
CA LEU A 515 -24.49 6.51 -16.57
C LEU A 515 -23.53 6.74 -17.74
N ASP A 516 -22.45 7.48 -17.50
CA ASP A 516 -21.34 7.63 -18.44
C ASP A 516 -20.24 6.61 -18.09
N ILE A 517 -20.26 5.47 -18.78
CA ILE A 517 -19.29 4.37 -18.59
C ILE A 517 -18.57 4.12 -19.90
N GLN A 518 -17.24 4.21 -19.88
CA GLN A 518 -16.42 4.10 -21.09
C GLN A 518 -15.20 3.19 -20.84
N ILE A 519 -14.63 2.66 -21.91
CA ILE A 519 -13.35 1.93 -21.88
C ILE A 519 -12.34 2.77 -22.67
N MET A 520 -11.19 3.07 -22.06
CA MET A 520 -10.11 3.84 -22.68
C MET A 520 -8.76 3.20 -22.33
N LYS A 521 -7.80 3.25 -23.24
CA LYS A 521 -6.42 2.89 -22.90
C LYS A 521 -5.86 3.84 -21.83
N PRO A 522 -4.95 3.40 -20.96
CA PRO A 522 -4.48 4.18 -19.80
C PRO A 522 -4.00 5.60 -20.12
N VAL A 523 -3.33 5.81 -21.25
CA VAL A 523 -2.86 7.14 -21.69
C VAL A 523 -4.02 8.10 -21.95
N ASP A 524 -5.05 7.64 -22.66
CA ASP A 524 -6.20 8.47 -23.02
C ASP A 524 -7.08 8.73 -21.79
N ALA A 525 -7.23 7.70 -20.95
CA ALA A 525 -7.95 7.78 -19.69
C ALA A 525 -7.29 8.78 -18.71
N MET A 526 -5.95 8.81 -18.65
CA MET A 526 -5.21 9.80 -17.88
C MET A 526 -5.46 11.22 -18.40
N LYS A 527 -5.36 11.44 -19.72
CA LYS A 527 -5.63 12.76 -20.34
C LYS A 527 -7.04 13.24 -20.02
N PHE A 528 -8.03 12.35 -20.15
CA PHE A 528 -9.42 12.64 -19.80
C PHE A 528 -9.59 13.01 -18.32
N ALA A 529 -8.96 12.26 -17.40
CA ALA A 529 -9.01 12.54 -15.97
C ALA A 529 -8.33 13.89 -15.64
N CYS A 530 -7.18 14.20 -16.20
CA CYS A 530 -6.49 15.48 -16.03
C CYS A 530 -7.33 16.66 -16.54
N GLU A 531 -7.90 16.55 -17.74
CA GLU A 531 -8.75 17.59 -18.33
C GLU A 531 -9.97 17.89 -17.44
N ARG A 532 -10.64 16.84 -16.96
CA ARG A 532 -11.79 16.96 -16.06
C ARG A 532 -11.40 17.54 -14.71
N ALA A 533 -10.31 17.06 -14.11
CA ALA A 533 -9.82 17.55 -12.85
C ALA A 533 -9.55 19.06 -12.91
N ARG A 534 -8.91 19.56 -13.98
CA ARG A 534 -8.66 21.00 -14.19
C ARG A 534 -9.94 21.83 -14.33
N LYS A 535 -11.04 21.21 -14.78
CA LYS A 535 -12.37 21.85 -14.87
C LYS A 535 -13.19 21.73 -13.58
N GLY A 536 -12.62 21.19 -12.51
CA GLY A 536 -13.35 20.96 -11.25
C GLY A 536 -14.34 19.79 -11.33
N LEU A 537 -14.18 18.88 -12.30
CA LEU A 537 -15.09 17.77 -12.53
C LEU A 537 -14.50 16.44 -12.05
N ASP A 538 -15.35 15.64 -11.41
CA ASP A 538 -14.96 14.35 -10.83
C ASP A 538 -14.86 13.24 -11.88
N THR A 539 -14.01 12.26 -11.64
CA THR A 539 -13.86 11.07 -12.50
C THR A 539 -13.66 9.82 -11.64
N ILE A 540 -14.33 8.71 -11.98
CA ILE A 540 -14.04 7.40 -11.40
C ILE A 540 -13.09 6.66 -12.36
N THR A 541 -11.92 6.28 -11.85
CA THR A 541 -11.00 5.38 -12.55
C THR A 541 -11.34 3.95 -12.18
N VAL A 542 -11.58 3.10 -13.16
CA VAL A 542 -11.94 1.69 -12.96
C VAL A 542 -10.80 0.86 -13.54
N THR A 543 -9.96 0.28 -12.68
CA THR A 543 -8.65 -0.22 -13.09
C THR A 543 -8.31 -1.60 -12.55
N GLY A 544 -7.33 -2.26 -13.18
CA GLY A 544 -6.60 -3.38 -12.61
C GLY A 544 -5.86 -3.02 -11.31
N ASN A 545 -5.22 -4.01 -10.71
CA ASN A 545 -4.65 -3.99 -9.37
C ASN A 545 -3.43 -3.06 -9.24
N VAL A 546 -2.54 -3.06 -10.24
CA VAL A 546 -1.37 -2.17 -10.25
C VAL A 546 -1.79 -0.72 -10.40
N LEU A 547 -2.64 -0.41 -11.38
CA LEU A 547 -3.14 0.95 -11.61
C LEU A 547 -4.00 1.45 -10.43
N ARG A 548 -4.76 0.58 -9.75
CA ARG A 548 -5.44 0.93 -8.50
C ARG A 548 -4.44 1.54 -7.53
N ASP A 549 -3.32 0.86 -7.32
CA ASP A 549 -2.30 1.33 -6.39
C ASP A 549 -1.73 2.68 -6.85
N TYR A 550 -1.30 2.76 -8.11
CA TYR A 550 -0.61 3.95 -8.62
C TYR A 550 -1.50 5.20 -8.62
N LEU A 551 -2.77 5.05 -9.00
CA LEU A 551 -3.73 6.17 -9.10
C LEU A 551 -4.25 6.60 -7.73
N THR A 552 -4.34 5.67 -6.77
CA THR A 552 -4.76 5.99 -5.39
C THR A 552 -3.65 6.62 -4.54
N ASP A 553 -2.41 6.66 -5.03
CA ASP A 553 -1.39 7.58 -4.55
C ASP A 553 -1.33 8.86 -5.37
N LEU A 554 -1.35 8.76 -6.70
CA LEU A 554 -1.18 9.91 -7.60
C LEU A 554 -2.16 11.04 -7.34
N PHE A 555 -3.45 10.80 -7.55
CA PHE A 555 -4.45 11.86 -7.43
C PHE A 555 -4.59 12.37 -5.99
N PRO A 556 -4.62 11.52 -4.95
CA PRO A 556 -4.70 12.00 -3.57
C PRO A 556 -3.50 12.83 -3.12
N ILE A 557 -2.27 12.51 -3.55
CA ILE A 557 -1.10 13.36 -3.29
C ILE A 557 -1.25 14.74 -3.94
N LEU A 558 -1.85 14.81 -5.14
CA LEU A 558 -2.11 16.06 -5.82
C LEU A 558 -3.30 16.84 -5.24
N GLU A 559 -4.36 16.15 -4.81
CA GLU A 559 -5.59 16.78 -4.33
C GLU A 559 -5.53 17.18 -2.86
N LEU A 560 -4.91 16.33 -2.03
CA LEU A 560 -4.95 16.41 -0.57
C LEU A 560 -3.56 16.62 0.03
N GLY A 561 -2.52 16.53 -0.79
CA GLY A 561 -1.13 16.57 -0.35
C GLY A 561 -0.61 15.25 0.20
N THR A 562 -1.48 14.25 0.37
CA THR A 562 -1.14 12.93 0.91
C THR A 562 -2.22 11.91 0.55
N SER A 563 -1.83 10.67 0.30
CA SER A 563 -2.74 9.53 0.11
C SER A 563 -3.24 8.92 1.42
N ALA A 564 -2.71 9.34 2.57
CA ALA A 564 -3.09 8.80 3.88
C ALA A 564 -4.50 9.20 4.33
N ARG A 565 -5.15 10.17 3.66
CA ARG A 565 -6.47 10.71 4.04
C ARG A 565 -7.61 10.21 3.16
N MET A 566 -7.45 9.00 2.64
CA MET A 566 -8.41 8.36 1.73
C MET A 566 -9.25 7.31 2.48
N LEU A 567 -10.52 7.20 2.11
CA LEU A 567 -11.31 6.00 2.39
C LEU A 567 -10.77 4.85 1.54
N SER A 568 -10.56 3.71 2.17
CA SER A 568 -10.19 2.46 1.51
C SER A 568 -11.18 1.38 1.92
N ILE A 569 -12.29 1.32 1.19
CA ILE A 569 -13.41 0.41 1.43
C ILE A 569 -13.22 -0.82 0.56
N VAL A 570 -13.40 -1.99 1.15
CA VAL A 570 -13.36 -3.28 0.46
C VAL A 570 -14.71 -3.95 0.69
N PRO A 571 -15.68 -3.76 -0.21
CA PRO A 571 -16.91 -4.53 -0.21
C PRO A 571 -16.53 -5.99 -0.43
N LEU A 572 -16.71 -6.83 0.59
CA LEU A 572 -16.36 -8.24 0.52
C LEU A 572 -17.35 -8.93 -0.40
N MET A 573 -16.88 -9.85 -1.25
CA MET A 573 -17.75 -10.50 -2.25
C MET A 573 -18.90 -11.27 -1.61
N ALA A 574 -18.74 -11.71 -0.36
CA ALA A 574 -19.77 -12.40 0.42
C ALA A 574 -20.88 -11.47 0.96
N GLY A 575 -20.73 -10.14 0.84
CA GLY A 575 -21.71 -9.13 1.27
C GLY A 575 -21.32 -8.34 2.52
N GLY A 576 -20.23 -8.72 3.20
CA GLY A 576 -19.67 -7.97 4.31
C GLY A 576 -18.80 -6.78 3.86
N GLY A 577 -18.12 -6.13 4.81
CA GLY A 577 -17.23 -5.00 4.55
C GLY A 577 -15.93 -5.07 5.33
N LEU A 578 -14.83 -4.75 4.65
CA LEU A 578 -13.53 -4.47 5.22
C LEU A 578 -13.22 -2.98 4.98
N PHE A 579 -12.84 -2.26 6.02
CA PHE A 579 -12.61 -0.82 6.01
C PHE A 579 -11.17 -0.56 6.46
N GLU A 580 -10.28 -0.32 5.49
CA GLU A 580 -8.88 -0.01 5.79
C GLU A 580 -8.76 1.47 6.21
N THR A 581 -8.10 1.71 7.34
CA THR A 581 -7.96 3.08 7.91
C THR A 581 -6.87 3.90 7.23
N GLY A 582 -6.15 3.34 6.26
CA GLY A 582 -5.16 4.05 5.47
C GLY A 582 -4.37 3.12 4.57
N ALA A 583 -3.68 3.69 3.58
CA ALA A 583 -2.84 2.94 2.64
C ALA A 583 -1.35 2.84 3.08
N GLY A 584 -0.97 3.51 4.17
CA GLY A 584 0.42 3.55 4.67
C GLY A 584 0.81 2.39 5.61
N GLY A 585 2.06 2.43 6.11
CA GLY A 585 2.55 1.51 7.15
C GLY A 585 2.23 1.96 8.58
N SER A 586 2.77 1.24 9.58
CA SER A 586 2.49 1.44 11.02
C SER A 586 3.38 2.50 11.73
N ALA A 587 4.23 3.19 10.96
CA ALA A 587 4.98 4.40 11.36
C ALA A 587 5.90 4.26 12.61
N PRO A 588 6.99 3.46 12.53
CA PRO A 588 7.92 3.24 13.66
C PRO A 588 8.50 4.53 14.26
N LYS A 589 8.82 5.53 13.43
CA LYS A 589 9.35 6.84 13.87
C LYS A 589 8.38 7.65 14.75
N HIS A 590 7.09 7.31 14.76
CA HIS A 590 6.11 7.93 15.64
C HIS A 590 6.21 7.31 17.03
N VAL A 591 6.43 5.99 17.11
CA VAL A 591 6.70 5.27 18.36
C VAL A 591 8.00 5.77 18.99
N GLU A 592 9.07 5.93 18.22
CA GLU A 592 10.35 6.48 18.72
C GLU A 592 10.16 7.86 19.40
N GLN A 593 9.36 8.74 18.79
CA GLN A 593 9.05 10.04 19.39
C GLN A 593 8.23 9.88 20.66
N PHE A 594 7.20 9.04 20.63
CA PHE A 594 6.35 8.79 21.79
C PHE A 594 7.15 8.24 22.98
N LEU A 595 7.99 7.23 22.76
CA LEU A 595 8.82 6.65 23.82
C LEU A 595 9.85 7.66 24.35
N LYS A 596 10.39 8.53 23.50
CA LYS A 596 11.40 9.51 23.90
C LYS A 596 10.83 10.72 24.65
N GLU A 597 9.72 11.27 24.18
CA GLU A 597 9.21 12.58 24.63
C GLU A 597 7.69 12.62 24.84
N GLY A 598 7.02 11.46 24.82
CA GLY A 598 5.62 11.32 25.19
C GLY A 598 4.66 12.02 24.23
N HIS A 599 5.05 12.20 22.96
CA HIS A 599 4.24 12.85 21.93
C HIS A 599 3.98 11.89 20.77
N LEU A 600 2.69 11.57 20.51
CA LEU A 600 2.29 10.70 19.41
C LEU A 600 1.72 11.52 18.25
N ARG A 601 2.50 11.70 17.18
CA ARG A 601 2.10 12.46 15.98
C ARG A 601 1.30 11.66 14.93
N TRP A 602 0.70 10.53 15.33
CA TRP A 602 -0.14 9.72 14.43
C TRP A 602 -1.49 10.41 14.17
N ASP A 603 -1.84 10.59 12.89
CA ASP A 603 -3.11 11.20 12.46
C ASP A 603 -4.18 10.12 12.30
N SER A 604 -5.12 10.05 13.25
CA SER A 604 -6.19 9.05 13.26
C SER A 604 -7.40 9.39 12.36
N LEU A 605 -7.29 10.41 11.50
CA LEU A 605 -8.35 10.76 10.56
C LEU A 605 -8.84 9.57 9.73
N GLY A 606 -7.93 8.68 9.34
CA GLY A 606 -8.25 7.47 8.61
C GLY A 606 -9.11 6.48 9.41
N GLU A 607 -8.86 6.31 10.71
CA GLU A 607 -9.72 5.52 11.60
C GLU A 607 -11.13 6.11 11.68
N TYR A 608 -11.23 7.44 11.81
CA TYR A 608 -12.51 8.14 11.93
C TYR A 608 -13.34 7.97 10.66
N CYS A 609 -12.69 8.18 9.51
CA CYS A 609 -13.28 8.04 8.19
C CYS A 609 -13.69 6.60 7.88
N ALA A 610 -12.94 5.58 8.33
CA ALA A 610 -13.27 4.17 8.11
C ALA A 610 -14.46 3.69 8.96
N LEU A 611 -14.65 4.27 10.15
CA LEU A 611 -15.78 3.94 11.02
C LEU A 611 -17.13 4.39 10.43
N VAL A 612 -17.17 5.50 9.67
CA VAL A 612 -18.39 5.99 9.01
C VAL A 612 -19.03 4.91 8.08
N PRO A 613 -18.36 4.43 7.01
CA PRO A 613 -18.94 3.43 6.12
C PRO A 613 -19.12 2.07 6.81
N SER A 614 -18.37 1.77 7.87
CA SER A 614 -18.61 0.60 8.73
C SER A 614 -19.99 0.67 9.39
N LEU A 615 -20.36 1.81 9.97
CA LEU A 615 -21.66 2.04 10.57
C LEU A 615 -22.76 2.11 9.49
N GLU A 616 -22.51 2.75 8.34
CA GLU A 616 -23.46 2.79 7.22
C GLU A 616 -23.80 1.39 6.72
N LEU A 617 -22.81 0.49 6.59
CA LEU A 617 -23.04 -0.90 6.19
C LEU A 617 -23.94 -1.63 7.20
N ILE A 618 -23.68 -1.45 8.50
CA ILE A 618 -24.53 -2.04 9.54
C ILE A 618 -25.96 -1.50 9.44
N ALA A 619 -26.11 -0.18 9.29
CA ALA A 619 -27.42 0.45 9.17
C ALA A 619 -28.18 -0.06 7.93
N ALA A 620 -27.51 -0.20 6.80
CA ALA A 620 -28.09 -0.74 5.56
C ALA A 620 -28.49 -2.22 5.71
N ASN A 621 -27.64 -3.06 6.29
CA ASN A 621 -27.88 -4.50 6.42
C ASN A 621 -28.93 -4.84 7.49
N THR A 622 -29.03 -4.02 8.55
CA THR A 622 -29.93 -4.30 9.68
C THR A 622 -31.19 -3.44 9.70
N GLY A 623 -31.24 -2.36 8.91
CA GLY A 623 -32.28 -1.34 8.99
C GLY A 623 -32.25 -0.51 10.29
N ASN A 624 -31.14 -0.55 11.04
CA ASN A 624 -31.03 0.13 12.33
C ASN A 624 -30.83 1.66 12.16
N ALA A 625 -31.92 2.41 12.29
CA ALA A 625 -31.93 3.87 12.17
C ALA A 625 -31.03 4.58 13.19
N LYS A 626 -30.82 4.01 14.40
CA LYS A 626 -29.90 4.59 15.41
C LYS A 626 -28.47 4.58 14.89
N VAL A 627 -28.04 3.48 14.27
CA VAL A 627 -26.69 3.34 13.71
C VAL A 627 -26.49 4.31 12.54
N ALA A 628 -27.51 4.55 11.73
CA ALA A 628 -27.47 5.57 10.67
C ALA A 628 -27.20 6.98 11.24
N VAL A 629 -27.82 7.33 12.37
CA VAL A 629 -27.57 8.60 13.06
C VAL A 629 -26.12 8.69 13.55
N PHE A 630 -25.56 7.62 14.11
CA PHE A 630 -24.15 7.59 14.51
C PHE A 630 -23.20 7.80 13.32
N ALA A 631 -23.45 7.16 12.18
CA ALA A 631 -22.64 7.33 10.98
C ALA A 631 -22.66 8.78 10.46
N GLU A 632 -23.85 9.36 10.30
CA GLU A 632 -24.04 10.73 9.79
C GLU A 632 -23.40 11.78 10.71
N THR A 633 -23.62 11.65 12.02
CA THR A 633 -23.06 12.59 13.01
C THR A 633 -21.56 12.42 13.19
N LEU A 634 -21.00 11.23 12.91
CA LEU A 634 -19.55 11.03 12.89
C LEU A 634 -18.92 11.74 11.69
N ASP A 635 -19.50 11.69 10.49
CA ASP A 635 -19.01 12.45 9.33
C ASP A 635 -19.09 13.97 9.56
N GLU A 636 -20.13 14.45 10.24
CA GLU A 636 -20.19 15.84 10.70
C GLU A 636 -19.08 16.15 11.72
N GLY A 637 -18.83 15.25 12.66
CA GLY A 637 -17.73 15.35 13.62
C GLY A 637 -16.36 15.43 12.94
N VAL A 638 -16.11 14.59 11.94
CA VAL A 638 -14.90 14.63 11.10
C VAL A 638 -14.79 15.95 10.35
N THR A 639 -15.90 16.46 9.81
CA THR A 639 -15.92 17.77 9.14
C THR A 639 -15.49 18.88 10.10
N LYS A 640 -16.03 18.91 11.33
CA LYS A 640 -15.66 19.92 12.34
C LYS A 640 -14.23 19.75 12.84
N TYR A 641 -13.75 18.52 12.98
CA TYR A 641 -12.37 18.21 13.29
C TYR A 641 -11.40 18.82 12.28
N LEU A 642 -11.70 18.67 10.99
CA LEU A 642 -10.92 19.24 9.90
C LEU A 642 -11.01 20.77 9.87
N GLU A 643 -12.22 21.34 9.89
CA GLU A 643 -12.45 22.79 9.83
C GLU A 643 -11.74 23.56 10.96
N ASN A 644 -11.59 22.94 12.14
CA ASN A 644 -10.93 23.53 13.30
C ASN A 644 -9.45 23.14 13.43
N ALA A 645 -8.87 22.51 12.41
CA ALA A 645 -7.47 22.12 12.31
C ALA A 645 -6.96 21.32 13.53
N LYS A 646 -7.75 20.35 14.01
CA LYS A 646 -7.43 19.55 15.21
C LYS A 646 -6.55 18.32 14.93
N ALA A 647 -5.80 18.35 13.83
CA ALA A 647 -4.78 17.35 13.49
C ALA A 647 -3.62 17.38 14.49
N PRO A 648 -2.96 16.24 14.77
CA PRO A 648 -1.81 16.22 15.65
C PRO A 648 -0.68 17.06 15.06
N SER A 649 -0.05 17.86 15.91
CA SER A 649 1.21 18.51 15.57
C SER A 649 2.32 17.46 15.45
N ARG A 650 3.46 17.87 14.89
CA ARG A 650 4.70 17.08 14.88
C ARG A 650 5.61 17.42 16.06
N LYS A 651 5.26 18.43 16.85
CA LYS A 651 6.10 19.02 17.91
C LYS A 651 5.53 18.67 19.28
N VAL A 652 6.42 18.22 20.17
CA VAL A 652 6.11 18.03 21.59
C VAL A 652 5.57 19.31 22.24
N ASN A 653 4.67 19.14 23.20
CA ASN A 653 3.91 20.19 23.90
C ASN A 653 2.92 20.97 23.03
N GLU A 654 2.61 20.46 21.84
CA GLU A 654 1.44 20.84 21.05
C GLU A 654 0.45 19.65 21.03
N ILE A 655 -0.75 19.87 20.48
CA ILE A 655 -1.75 18.81 20.33
C ILE A 655 -1.15 17.57 19.66
N ASP A 656 -1.40 16.39 20.20
CA ASP A 656 -0.98 15.11 19.63
C ASP A 656 -2.21 14.22 19.38
N ASN A 657 -2.00 12.95 19.01
CA ASN A 657 -3.06 11.99 18.69
C ASN A 657 -4.17 11.90 19.77
N ARG A 658 -3.79 11.97 21.05
CA ARG A 658 -4.75 11.88 22.18
C ARG A 658 -5.66 13.10 22.20
N GLY A 659 -5.07 14.29 22.02
CA GLY A 659 -5.82 15.53 21.87
C GLY A 659 -6.74 15.51 20.64
N SER A 660 -6.24 15.02 19.50
CA SER A 660 -7.06 14.86 18.30
C SER A 660 -8.27 13.95 18.52
N SER A 661 -8.09 12.85 19.25
CA SER A 661 -9.17 11.91 19.61
C SER A 661 -10.22 12.57 20.51
N TYR A 662 -9.78 13.38 21.48
CA TYR A 662 -10.67 14.20 22.31
C TYR A 662 -11.53 15.16 21.47
N TYR A 663 -10.92 15.92 20.55
CA TYR A 663 -11.67 16.87 19.73
C TYR A 663 -12.67 16.18 18.81
N LEU A 664 -12.31 15.04 18.20
CA LEU A 664 -13.29 14.25 17.45
C LEU A 664 -14.46 13.84 18.34
N ALA A 665 -14.19 13.28 19.53
CA ALA A 665 -15.21 12.85 20.46
C ALA A 665 -16.17 14.01 20.81
N MET A 666 -15.62 15.18 21.15
CA MET A 666 -16.40 16.38 21.45
C MET A 666 -17.27 16.79 20.25
N TYR A 667 -16.72 16.87 19.04
CA TYR A 667 -17.50 17.26 17.86
C TYR A 667 -18.58 16.23 17.51
N TRP A 668 -18.30 14.94 17.64
CA TRP A 668 -19.28 13.88 17.43
C TRP A 668 -20.40 13.95 18.47
N ALA A 669 -20.07 14.15 19.76
CA ALA A 669 -21.07 14.35 20.81
C ALA A 669 -21.95 15.59 20.54
N LYS A 670 -21.36 16.69 20.08
CA LYS A 670 -22.11 17.91 19.69
C LYS A 670 -23.08 17.62 18.54
N ALA A 671 -22.66 16.90 17.51
CA ALA A 671 -23.53 16.51 16.40
C ALA A 671 -24.67 15.57 16.85
N LEU A 672 -24.35 14.57 17.69
CA LEU A 672 -25.34 13.66 18.30
C LEU A 672 -26.34 14.38 19.22
N ALA A 673 -25.91 15.45 19.90
CA ALA A 673 -26.77 16.29 20.73
C ALA A 673 -27.60 17.29 19.92
N ALA A 674 -27.17 17.63 18.70
CA ALA A 674 -27.85 18.61 17.84
C ALA A 674 -28.90 17.98 16.92
N GLN A 675 -28.73 16.72 16.51
CA GLN A 675 -29.66 16.02 15.62
C GLN A 675 -31.07 15.85 16.23
N ASP A 676 -32.08 15.70 15.36
CA ASP A 676 -33.51 15.55 15.72
C ASP A 676 -34.13 14.23 15.24
N LYS A 677 -33.31 13.26 14.81
CA LYS A 677 -33.73 11.95 14.28
C LYS A 677 -33.97 10.91 15.38
N ASP A 678 -33.24 10.99 16.51
CA ASP A 678 -33.41 10.10 17.66
C ASP A 678 -33.29 10.87 18.99
N ALA A 679 -34.39 10.92 19.75
CA ALA A 679 -34.49 11.69 20.99
C ALA A 679 -33.70 11.07 22.16
N GLU A 680 -33.52 9.74 22.17
CA GLU A 680 -32.78 9.03 23.23
C GLU A 680 -31.28 9.29 23.08
N ILE A 681 -30.76 9.18 21.87
CA ILE A 681 -29.38 9.54 21.52
C ILE A 681 -29.16 11.02 21.85
N LYS A 682 -30.06 11.91 21.41
CA LYS A 682 -29.97 13.34 21.69
C LYS A 682 -29.84 13.63 23.19
N ALA A 683 -30.73 13.06 24.00
CA ALA A 683 -30.73 13.24 25.45
C ALA A 683 -29.44 12.71 26.09
N ARG A 684 -28.98 11.53 25.69
CA ARG A 684 -27.72 10.93 26.18
C ARG A 684 -26.53 11.83 25.89
N PHE A 685 -26.38 12.30 24.65
CA PHE A 685 -25.20 13.07 24.23
C PHE A 685 -25.26 14.56 24.56
N THR A 686 -26.43 15.12 24.92
CA THR A 686 -26.54 16.52 25.38
C THR A 686 -25.64 16.77 26.59
N LYS A 687 -25.68 15.89 27.59
CA LYS A 687 -24.83 16.00 28.78
C LYS A 687 -23.35 15.79 28.43
N VAL A 688 -23.04 14.80 27.61
CA VAL A 688 -21.67 14.45 27.20
C VAL A 688 -21.01 15.61 26.47
N ALA A 689 -21.72 16.21 25.51
CA ALA A 689 -21.24 17.37 24.75
C ALA A 689 -20.97 18.58 25.67
N ALA A 690 -21.91 18.87 26.59
CA ALA A 690 -21.76 19.96 27.54
C ALA A 690 -20.59 19.73 28.52
N ASP A 691 -20.42 18.51 29.03
CA ASP A 691 -19.33 18.17 29.94
C ASP A 691 -17.97 18.26 29.25
N MET A 692 -17.84 17.76 28.02
CA MET A 692 -16.60 17.88 27.23
C MET A 692 -16.26 19.35 26.96
N GLU A 693 -17.22 20.14 26.50
CA GLU A 693 -17.02 21.57 26.21
C GLU A 693 -16.66 22.37 27.47
N ALA A 694 -17.35 22.14 28.60
CA ALA A 694 -17.06 22.81 29.86
C ALA A 694 -15.67 22.47 30.42
N ASN A 695 -15.14 21.29 30.10
CA ASN A 695 -13.84 20.80 30.57
C ASN A 695 -12.73 20.89 29.51
N GLU A 696 -12.96 21.56 28.36
CA GLU A 696 -12.01 21.59 27.25
C GLU A 696 -10.61 22.06 27.69
N ALA A 697 -10.53 23.16 28.43
CA ALA A 697 -9.24 23.70 28.90
C ALA A 697 -8.51 22.70 29.82
N LYS A 698 -9.24 22.08 30.75
CA LYS A 698 -8.70 21.14 31.72
C LYS A 698 -8.22 19.84 31.05
N ILE A 699 -9.00 19.30 30.12
CA ILE A 699 -8.62 18.10 29.37
C ILE A 699 -7.37 18.39 28.53
N ASN A 700 -7.31 19.52 27.83
CA ASN A 700 -6.11 19.89 27.09
C ASN A 700 -4.88 20.06 28.00
N GLU A 701 -5.03 20.66 29.19
CA GLU A 701 -3.95 20.77 30.17
C GLU A 701 -3.44 19.39 30.61
N GLU A 702 -4.34 18.47 30.98
CA GLU A 702 -3.99 17.10 31.39
C GLU A 702 -3.27 16.33 30.26
N LEU A 703 -3.74 16.45 29.01
CA LEU A 703 -3.14 15.79 27.85
C LEU A 703 -1.77 16.37 27.49
N LEU A 704 -1.59 17.69 27.57
CA LEU A 704 -0.31 18.36 27.30
C LEU A 704 0.71 18.07 28.41
N ALA A 705 0.27 18.01 29.67
CA ALA A 705 1.13 17.70 30.82
C ALA A 705 1.71 16.28 30.79
N ALA A 706 1.12 15.37 29.99
CA ALA A 706 1.66 14.04 29.76
C ALA A 706 2.86 14.01 28.78
N GLN A 707 3.12 15.11 28.06
CA GLN A 707 4.20 15.22 27.08
C GLN A 707 5.50 15.76 27.69
N GLY A 708 6.59 15.76 26.91
CA GLY A 708 7.87 16.34 27.28
C GLY A 708 8.75 15.43 28.15
N ARG A 709 8.33 14.18 28.37
CA ARG A 709 9.07 13.16 29.12
C ARG A 709 9.06 11.82 28.38
N PRO A 710 10.04 10.93 28.61
CA PRO A 710 9.97 9.56 28.14
C PRO A 710 8.69 8.85 28.61
N SER A 711 8.12 8.04 27.71
CA SER A 711 6.98 7.18 27.99
C SER A 711 7.43 5.72 27.92
N ASP A 712 6.92 4.90 28.83
CA ASP A 712 7.22 3.47 28.87
C ASP A 712 5.92 2.68 28.76
N VAL A 713 5.83 1.86 27.71
CA VAL A 713 4.67 1.00 27.42
C VAL A 713 5.01 -0.49 27.63
N GLY A 714 6.16 -0.81 28.21
CA GLY A 714 6.52 -2.18 28.59
C GLY A 714 6.84 -3.11 27.42
N GLY A 715 7.26 -2.58 26.27
CA GLY A 715 7.62 -3.35 25.07
C GLY A 715 7.51 -2.54 23.78
N TYR A 716 7.93 -3.11 22.65
CA TYR A 716 7.76 -2.52 21.33
C TYR A 716 6.75 -3.29 20.49
N PHE A 717 7.00 -4.57 20.23
CA PHE A 717 6.13 -5.46 19.45
C PHE A 717 4.99 -6.05 20.29
N LYS A 718 5.16 -6.15 21.62
CA LYS A 718 4.11 -6.62 22.54
C LYS A 718 4.00 -5.69 23.76
N PRO A 719 3.54 -4.43 23.63
CA PRO A 719 3.37 -3.54 24.77
C PRO A 719 2.57 -4.19 25.91
N ASP A 720 2.86 -3.79 27.14
CA ASP A 720 2.02 -4.12 28.30
C ASP A 720 0.73 -3.30 28.22
N PRO A 721 -0.46 -3.95 28.19
CA PRO A 721 -1.72 -3.23 27.99
C PRO A 721 -2.02 -2.20 29.09
N ALA A 722 -1.65 -2.45 30.34
CA ALA A 722 -1.93 -1.52 31.43
C ALA A 722 -0.99 -0.31 31.39
N MET A 723 0.27 -0.51 31.03
CA MET A 723 1.23 0.59 30.82
C MET A 723 0.86 1.44 29.60
N ALA A 724 0.49 0.80 28.48
CA ALA A 724 0.04 1.49 27.28
C ALA A 724 -1.24 2.31 27.53
N ASP A 725 -2.25 1.73 28.19
CA ASP A 725 -3.49 2.43 28.56
C ASP A 725 -3.21 3.67 29.41
N LYS A 726 -2.33 3.55 30.41
CA LYS A 726 -1.95 4.68 31.28
C LYS A 726 -1.31 5.83 30.52
N GLU A 727 -0.39 5.56 29.59
CA GLU A 727 0.28 6.61 28.81
C GLU A 727 -0.61 7.17 27.69
N MET A 728 -1.54 6.38 27.17
CA MET A 728 -2.45 6.79 26.09
C MET A 728 -3.74 7.46 26.58
N ARG A 729 -4.14 7.25 27.84
CA ARG A 729 -5.32 7.88 28.46
C ARG A 729 -4.98 8.68 29.72
N PRO A 730 -4.07 9.68 29.65
CA PRO A 730 -3.59 10.39 30.84
C PRO A 730 -4.61 11.39 31.43
N SER A 731 -5.65 11.79 30.68
CA SER A 731 -6.67 12.72 31.16
C SER A 731 -7.74 12.00 31.97
N ALA A 732 -7.62 12.08 33.30
CA ALA A 732 -8.64 11.56 34.22
C ALA A 732 -10.01 12.22 34.01
N THR A 733 -10.03 13.50 33.61
CA THR A 733 -11.28 14.21 33.34
C THR A 733 -11.99 13.64 32.11
N LEU A 734 -11.26 13.41 31.02
CA LEU A 734 -11.84 12.79 29.82
C LEU A 734 -12.30 11.36 30.09
N ASN A 735 -11.48 10.56 30.77
CA ASN A 735 -11.81 9.17 31.09
C ASN A 735 -13.10 9.09 31.92
N ALA A 736 -13.28 9.95 32.93
CA ALA A 736 -14.50 9.97 33.73
C ALA A 736 -15.77 10.28 32.91
N ILE A 737 -15.68 11.09 31.85
CA ILE A 737 -16.81 11.37 30.94
C ILE A 737 -17.10 10.15 30.06
N ILE A 738 -16.08 9.51 29.49
CA ILE A 738 -16.22 8.36 28.60
C ILE A 738 -16.71 7.12 29.38
N ASP A 739 -16.16 6.86 30.56
CA ASP A 739 -16.50 5.68 31.37
C ASP A 739 -17.93 5.77 31.95
N ALA A 740 -18.53 6.97 31.96
CA ALA A 740 -19.92 7.20 32.39
C ALA A 740 -20.97 6.93 31.29
N LEU A 741 -20.55 6.65 30.04
CA LEU A 741 -21.42 6.27 28.91
C LEU A 741 -21.93 4.84 29.03
#